data_AF-A0A3P7FFL5-F1
#
_entry.id   AF-A0A3P7FFL5-F1
#
_cell.length_a   1.000
_cell.length_b   1.000
_cell.length_c   1.000
_cell.angle_alpha   90.00
_cell.angle_beta   90.00
_cell.angle_gamma   90.00
#
_symmetry.space_group_name_H-M   'P 1'
#
loop_
_entity.id
_entity.type
_entity.pdbx_description
1 polymer ?
#
loop_
_entity_poly.entity_id
_entity_poly.type
_entity_poly.pdbx_seq_one_letter_code
_entity_poly.pdbx_strand_id
1 'polypeptide(L)'
;MVQPSQRTSKSYVVKRDGRHEAVSFDKIARRIMKLCYGLSQDRVDHIEISQKVIAGLYKGVTTVELDNLAAEIAADMITKHPDYATLASRITVSNLHKKTEKSFSKLSGRLYNATHPKSGRHMPLISKELFDIIQNNANFLDSAIVHERDYLYTYFGLKTLERSYLLQINGELAERPQHMLMRVALGIHGENIEAALETYNLMSERWFTHATPTLFNSGTCTPQMSSCFLLTMFEDSIEGIFETLKKCALISKSAGGIGLNVHCIRAAGSAIAGTNGVSNGLVPMLRVFNNAARYVDQGGNKRPGAFAIYLEPWHADIFDFLELRKNVGDELERCRDLFFGLWVPDLFMERVRDDKIWSLMCPAECPGLEDSWGEAFEKLYTQYEEEGRYRKQVPARKLWETIVFTQIETGVPYMVYKDTCNRKTNQQNLGTIKCSNLCTEVVLYSSREEIAVCNLASIALSRFVTSEMTYDFNMLHEVTKVVVKNLNKVIDRNYYPVPEAERSNKRHRPIGIGVQGLADAFILMRYPFTSEKARDLNKRIFETMYYAALEASCDLAKEQGPYESYEGSPISKGILQFDMWGVTPTDQWDWEILREKIAKYGIRNSVLLAPMPTASTAQILGNNESIEPYTSNVYTRNVLSGSFQIFNMHLMNDLMHLDLWDDDMKLEIIKNKGSIQNIERIPQEIRDLYKTVWEMSQRDIIDMAADRGAFIDQSQSLNIFIARPNYGNITSMHFYGWQKVCTAFLMYKGLKTGMYYLRTRPAVDAVQFTVDKTRLKEYDNINADKNSKSSSSSTPATTSKLATKVMECTLSSGDECKILHSDSAKTRGDLRLLVVAFGRQMSRPIARKIITYAIKHPYLRNRILVPVGRSLHAISFRLRIKSIGLAVPSKTPTVTEQQAIEMASETLVEALIYLLTVVLIYAIYRSNPEKAKASDVEKYIKENEDRIARFEEKLKEQDELALKIVKIIREKQLDDKNILAEKGQKGQLLSFIGDKMKTLLPGQDKTSR
;
A
#
# COMPACT_ATOMS: atom_id res chain seq x y z
N MET A 1 52.21 -34.39 38.17
CA MET A 1 51.55 -34.50 36.85
C MET A 1 50.05 -34.31 37.06
N VAL A 2 49.53 -33.11 36.82
CA VAL A 2 48.09 -32.82 36.94
C VAL A 2 47.54 -32.62 35.53
N GLN A 3 46.75 -33.58 35.04
CA GLN A 3 45.99 -33.44 33.80
C GLN A 3 44.90 -32.38 33.97
N PRO A 4 44.73 -31.43 33.02
CA PRO A 4 43.62 -30.49 33.06
C PRO A 4 42.32 -31.20 32.67
N SER A 5 41.34 -31.17 33.58
CA SER A 5 39.99 -31.65 33.34
C SER A 5 39.29 -30.78 32.27
N GLN A 6 38.91 -31.41 31.15
CA GLN A 6 38.11 -30.79 30.10
C GLN A 6 36.70 -30.49 30.62
N ARG A 7 36.34 -29.20 30.71
CA ARG A 7 34.94 -28.76 30.81
C ARG A 7 34.22 -29.16 29.51
N THR A 8 33.48 -30.26 29.53
CA THR A 8 32.50 -30.60 28.49
C THR A 8 31.46 -29.48 28.42
N SER A 9 31.45 -28.69 27.34
CA SER A 9 30.40 -27.68 27.14
C SER A 9 29.06 -28.40 26.93
N LYS A 10 28.07 -28.11 27.79
CA LYS A 10 26.74 -28.75 27.77
C LYS A 10 25.86 -28.31 26.58
N SER A 11 26.37 -27.45 25.70
CA SER A 11 25.62 -26.83 24.61
C SER A 11 25.98 -27.47 23.26
N TYR A 12 24.98 -28.00 22.57
CA TYR A 12 25.11 -28.57 21.23
C TYR A 12 24.13 -27.91 20.27
N VAL A 13 24.46 -27.97 18.98
CA VAL A 13 23.59 -27.59 17.86
C VAL A 13 23.12 -28.85 17.13
N VAL A 14 21.93 -28.79 16.53
CA VAL A 14 21.40 -29.87 15.69
C VAL A 14 21.72 -29.56 14.22
N LYS A 15 22.56 -30.37 13.59
CA LYS A 15 22.85 -30.24 12.15
C LYS A 15 21.64 -30.57 11.30
N ARG A 16 21.68 -30.15 10.03
CA ARG A 16 20.62 -30.46 9.04
C ARG A 16 20.38 -31.96 8.84
N ASP A 17 21.39 -32.79 9.11
CA ASP A 17 21.31 -34.26 9.06
C ASP A 17 20.92 -34.88 10.41
N GLY A 18 20.49 -34.08 11.39
CA GLY A 18 20.07 -34.51 12.71
C GLY A 18 21.22 -34.74 13.71
N ARG A 19 22.49 -34.72 13.27
CA ARG A 19 23.62 -34.97 14.19
C ARG A 19 23.80 -33.83 15.18
N HIS A 20 24.07 -34.18 16.44
CA HIS A 20 24.49 -33.22 17.46
C HIS A 20 25.96 -32.86 17.29
N GLU A 21 26.27 -31.58 17.33
CA GLU A 21 27.65 -31.09 17.34
C GLU A 21 27.82 -30.05 18.45
N ALA A 22 28.95 -30.06 19.16
CA ALA A 22 29.25 -29.04 20.15
C ALA A 22 29.28 -27.65 19.49
N VAL A 23 28.70 -26.65 20.17
CA VAL A 23 28.76 -25.25 19.73
C VAL A 23 30.23 -24.83 19.65
N SER A 24 30.65 -24.26 18.52
CA SER A 24 32.01 -23.75 18.32
C SER A 24 31.95 -22.35 17.72
N PHE A 25 32.49 -21.38 18.46
CA PHE A 25 32.64 -19.99 18.01
C PHE A 25 33.39 -19.92 16.67
N ASP A 26 34.55 -20.59 16.59
CA ASP A 26 35.40 -20.56 15.40
C ASP A 26 34.71 -21.11 14.16
N LYS A 27 33.82 -22.10 14.30
CA LYS A 27 33.04 -22.63 13.17
C LYS A 27 32.01 -21.63 12.66
N ILE A 28 31.33 -20.91 13.55
CA ILE A 28 30.37 -19.86 13.20
C ILE A 28 31.12 -18.69 12.54
N ALA A 29 32.18 -18.19 13.18
CA ALA A 29 33.00 -17.10 12.68
C ALA A 29 33.61 -17.41 11.31
N ARG A 30 34.22 -18.59 11.14
CA ARG A 30 34.79 -19.01 9.86
C ARG A 30 33.73 -19.11 8.76
N ARG A 31 32.50 -19.52 9.10
CA ARG A 31 31.41 -19.60 8.14
C ARG A 31 30.97 -18.22 7.66
N ILE A 32 30.80 -17.27 8.57
CA ILE A 32 30.42 -15.90 8.23
C ILE A 32 31.54 -15.23 7.43
N MET A 33 32.80 -15.39 7.88
CA MET A 33 33.99 -14.90 7.19
C MET A 33 34.07 -15.33 5.72
N LYS A 34 33.75 -16.59 5.41
CA LYS A 34 33.71 -17.10 4.02
C LYS A 34 32.72 -16.37 3.12
N LEU A 35 31.70 -15.72 3.69
CA LEU A 35 30.69 -14.96 2.96
C LEU A 35 31.03 -13.46 2.88
N CYS A 36 32.11 -13.01 3.53
CA CYS A 36 32.57 -11.62 3.52
C CYS A 36 33.49 -11.27 2.34
N TYR A 37 33.58 -12.11 1.29
CA TYR A 37 34.45 -11.86 0.14
C TYR A 37 34.08 -10.54 -0.58
N GLY A 38 35.07 -9.69 -0.85
CA GLY A 38 34.84 -8.39 -1.50
C GLY A 38 34.01 -7.39 -0.69
N LEU A 39 33.76 -7.64 0.59
CA LEU A 39 33.19 -6.66 1.52
C LEU A 39 34.33 -5.93 2.23
N SER A 40 34.07 -4.69 2.67
CA SER A 40 34.99 -3.89 3.48
C SER A 40 35.37 -4.65 4.76
N GLN A 41 36.65 -5.04 4.86
CA GLN A 41 37.17 -5.81 6.00
C GLN A 41 37.32 -4.96 7.26
N ASP A 42 37.43 -3.63 7.09
CA ASP A 42 37.54 -2.66 8.17
C ASP A 42 36.18 -2.27 8.77
N ARG A 43 35.08 -2.43 8.03
CA ARG A 43 33.73 -2.05 8.48
C ARG A 43 32.81 -3.24 8.78
N VAL A 44 33.02 -4.39 8.12
CA VAL A 44 32.23 -5.61 8.34
C VAL A 44 32.93 -6.54 9.31
N ASP A 45 32.47 -6.53 10.56
CA ASP A 45 33.00 -7.37 11.63
C ASP A 45 32.19 -8.67 11.76
N HIS A 46 32.72 -9.73 11.15
CA HIS A 46 32.18 -11.08 11.27
C HIS A 46 32.32 -11.67 12.69
N ILE A 47 33.27 -11.19 13.50
CA ILE A 47 33.45 -11.57 14.90
C ILE A 47 32.32 -10.97 15.74
N GLU A 48 31.98 -9.68 15.54
CA GLU A 48 30.84 -9.04 16.21
C GLU A 48 29.53 -9.80 15.95
N ILE A 49 29.25 -10.16 14.68
CA ILE A 49 28.07 -10.97 14.34
C ILE A 49 28.13 -12.32 15.07
N SER A 50 29.27 -13.00 15.04
CA SER A 50 29.44 -14.32 15.67
C SER A 50 29.22 -14.27 17.19
N GLN A 51 29.69 -13.21 17.85
CA GLN A 51 29.46 -12.98 19.28
C GLN A 51 27.97 -12.78 19.59
N LYS A 52 27.27 -11.95 18.80
CA LYS A 52 25.83 -11.72 18.94
C LYS A 52 25.01 -12.98 18.67
N VAL A 53 25.39 -13.77 17.66
CA VAL A 53 24.76 -15.07 17.36
C VAL A 53 24.91 -16.01 18.56
N ILE A 54 26.11 -16.07 19.14
CA ILE A 54 26.38 -16.93 20.30
C ILE A 54 25.61 -16.48 21.54
N ALA A 55 25.45 -15.17 21.74
CA ALA A 55 24.63 -14.63 22.83
C ALA A 55 23.14 -15.03 22.69
N GLY A 56 22.65 -15.22 21.46
CA GLY A 56 21.28 -15.68 21.18
C GLY A 56 21.10 -17.21 21.17
N LEU A 57 22.15 -18.00 21.42
CA LEU A 57 22.08 -19.45 21.39
C LEU A 57 21.29 -20.05 22.56
N TYR A 58 20.53 -21.10 22.26
CA TYR A 58 19.96 -22.00 23.25
C TYR A 58 20.32 -23.46 22.93
N LYS A 59 20.24 -24.33 23.93
CA LYS A 59 20.62 -25.75 23.78
C LYS A 59 19.69 -26.45 22.79
N GLY A 60 20.27 -27.10 21.77
CA GLY A 60 19.50 -27.84 20.76
C GLY A 60 19.04 -27.00 19.57
N VAL A 61 19.46 -25.74 19.47
CA VAL A 61 19.19 -24.90 18.29
C VAL A 61 19.70 -25.58 17.02
N THR A 62 18.93 -25.48 15.94
CA THR A 62 19.30 -26.05 14.66
C THR A 62 20.31 -25.17 13.93
N THR A 63 21.14 -25.78 13.09
CA THR A 63 22.04 -25.02 12.20
C THR A 63 21.30 -24.11 11.21
N VAL A 64 20.01 -24.34 10.99
CA VAL A 64 19.13 -23.50 10.16
C VAL A 64 18.72 -22.23 10.90
N GLU A 65 18.28 -22.36 12.15
CA GLU A 65 17.93 -21.22 13.00
C GLU A 65 19.15 -20.35 13.28
N LEU A 66 20.32 -20.97 13.42
CA LEU A 66 21.59 -20.26 13.52
C LEU A 66 21.91 -19.38 12.32
N ASP A 67 21.72 -19.91 11.10
CA ASP A 67 21.96 -19.14 9.89
C ASP A 67 20.92 -18.03 9.73
N ASN A 68 19.65 -18.26 10.13
CA ASN A 68 18.62 -17.23 10.13
C ASN A 68 18.95 -16.10 11.11
N LEU A 69 19.33 -16.43 12.35
CA LEU A 69 19.73 -15.46 13.36
C LEU A 69 20.95 -14.65 12.91
N ALA A 70 21.95 -15.30 12.28
CA ALA A 70 23.10 -14.61 11.73
C ALA A 70 22.72 -13.63 10.61
N ALA A 71 21.80 -14.02 9.71
CA ALA A 71 21.30 -13.13 8.67
C ALA A 71 20.50 -11.95 9.25
N GLU A 72 19.69 -12.17 10.28
CA GLU A 72 18.92 -11.13 10.97
C GLU A 72 19.81 -10.12 11.69
N ILE A 73 20.83 -10.60 12.41
CA ILE A 73 21.82 -9.72 13.06
C ILE A 73 22.59 -8.91 12.02
N ALA A 74 23.01 -9.53 10.91
CA ALA A 74 23.63 -8.79 9.82
C ALA A 74 22.67 -7.75 9.23
N ALA A 75 21.39 -8.08 9.04
CA ALA A 75 20.39 -7.14 8.54
C ALA A 75 20.15 -5.93 9.48
N ASP A 76 20.21 -6.14 10.80
CA ASP A 76 20.13 -5.06 11.79
C ASP A 76 21.35 -4.11 11.70
N MET A 77 22.51 -4.69 11.40
CA MET A 77 23.77 -3.97 11.25
C MET A 77 23.92 -3.22 9.91
N ILE A 78 22.93 -3.28 9.00
CA ILE A 78 22.89 -2.47 7.76
C ILE A 78 23.03 -0.98 8.09
N THR A 79 22.45 -0.54 9.21
CA THR A 79 22.56 0.84 9.69
C THR A 79 24.01 1.25 9.98
N LYS A 80 24.92 0.32 10.26
CA LYS A 80 26.36 0.59 10.43
C LYS A 80 27.06 0.76 9.09
N HIS A 81 26.87 -0.19 8.18
CA HIS A 81 27.54 -0.21 6.88
C HIS A 81 26.70 -0.97 5.82
N PRO A 82 26.62 -0.48 4.57
CA PRO A 82 25.81 -1.09 3.52
C PRO A 82 26.19 -2.55 3.22
N ASP A 83 27.46 -2.91 3.33
CA ASP A 83 27.93 -4.29 3.10
C ASP A 83 27.31 -5.34 4.03
N TYR A 84 26.81 -4.95 5.21
CA TYR A 84 26.04 -5.87 6.04
C TYR A 84 24.75 -6.35 5.35
N ALA A 85 24.17 -5.55 4.44
CA ALA A 85 23.02 -5.96 3.64
C ALA A 85 23.40 -7.08 2.66
N THR A 86 24.57 -6.93 2.03
CA THR A 86 25.16 -7.95 1.15
C THR A 86 25.48 -9.22 1.93
N LEU A 87 26.06 -9.10 3.12
CA LEU A 87 26.36 -10.23 3.99
C LEU A 87 25.08 -10.96 4.46
N ALA A 88 24.06 -10.21 4.90
CA ALA A 88 22.76 -10.77 5.31
C ALA A 88 22.09 -11.55 4.16
N SER A 89 22.14 -11.00 2.94
CA SER A 89 21.68 -11.68 1.74
C SER A 89 22.47 -12.97 1.49
N ARG A 90 23.81 -12.91 1.48
CA ARG A 90 24.66 -14.09 1.24
C ARG A 90 24.46 -15.21 2.26
N ILE A 91 24.27 -14.87 3.54
CA ILE A 91 23.94 -15.86 4.59
C ILE A 91 22.60 -16.52 4.27
N THR A 92 21.60 -15.73 3.89
CA THR A 92 20.25 -16.21 3.53
C THR A 92 20.28 -17.14 2.32
N VAL A 93 20.94 -16.75 1.23
CA VAL A 93 21.11 -17.57 0.02
C VAL A 93 21.87 -18.85 0.34
N SER A 94 22.98 -18.77 1.08
CA SER A 94 23.75 -19.94 1.50
C SER A 94 22.90 -20.91 2.33
N ASN A 95 22.04 -20.40 3.21
CA ASN A 95 21.10 -21.23 3.97
C ASN A 95 20.06 -21.88 3.05
N LEU A 96 19.48 -21.12 2.10
CA LEU A 96 18.50 -21.59 1.14
C LEU A 96 19.07 -22.70 0.24
N HIS A 97 20.28 -22.51 -0.30
CA HIS A 97 20.97 -23.50 -1.13
C HIS A 97 21.23 -24.81 -0.40
N LYS A 98 21.45 -24.77 0.93
CA LYS A 98 21.63 -25.99 1.74
C LYS A 98 20.33 -26.72 2.06
N LYS A 99 19.17 -26.10 1.86
CA LYS A 99 17.84 -26.68 2.10
C LYS A 99 17.16 -27.15 0.81
N THR A 100 17.62 -26.67 -0.33
CA THR A 100 16.97 -26.88 -1.63
C THR A 100 17.85 -27.73 -2.55
N GLU A 101 17.20 -28.53 -3.40
CA GLU A 101 17.86 -29.29 -4.45
C GLU A 101 18.62 -28.33 -5.37
N LYS A 102 19.78 -28.74 -5.91
CA LYS A 102 20.53 -27.93 -6.88
C LYS A 102 19.95 -28.11 -8.29
N SER A 103 19.76 -29.37 -8.70
CA SER A 103 19.27 -29.71 -10.05
C SER A 103 17.80 -29.30 -10.23
N PHE A 104 17.54 -28.49 -11.24
CA PHE A 104 16.20 -28.04 -11.59
C PHE A 104 15.35 -29.19 -12.13
N SER A 105 15.94 -30.09 -12.92
CA SER A 105 15.26 -31.28 -13.43
C SER A 105 14.80 -32.21 -12.30
N LYS A 106 15.65 -32.47 -11.29
CA LYS A 106 15.26 -33.25 -10.09
C LYS A 106 14.19 -32.55 -9.26
N LEU A 107 14.30 -31.23 -9.08
CA LEU A 107 13.29 -30.45 -8.40
C LEU A 107 11.94 -30.53 -9.12
N SER A 108 11.91 -30.43 -10.45
CA SER A 108 10.68 -30.54 -11.24
C SER A 108 9.97 -31.88 -11.01
N GLY A 109 10.73 -32.99 -10.89
CA GLY A 109 10.18 -34.29 -10.51
C GLY A 109 9.55 -34.30 -9.12
N ARG A 110 10.13 -33.59 -8.15
CA ARG A 110 9.53 -33.45 -6.80
C ARG A 110 8.27 -32.59 -6.81
N LEU A 111 8.25 -31.51 -7.60
CA LEU A 111 7.11 -30.61 -7.71
C LEU A 111 5.93 -31.27 -8.44
N TYR A 112 6.20 -32.02 -9.51
CA TYR A 112 5.18 -32.77 -10.22
C TYR A 112 4.64 -33.91 -9.36
N ASN A 113 5.51 -34.74 -8.77
CA ASN A 113 5.09 -35.88 -7.94
C ASN A 113 4.69 -35.51 -6.50
N ALA A 114 4.47 -34.23 -6.19
CA ALA A 114 4.05 -33.81 -4.86
C ALA A 114 2.70 -34.47 -4.49
N THR A 115 2.55 -34.84 -3.23
CA THR A 115 1.35 -35.47 -2.69
C THR A 115 0.81 -34.67 -1.52
N HIS A 116 -0.51 -34.60 -1.38
CA HIS A 116 -1.13 -33.97 -0.22
C HIS A 116 -0.70 -34.70 1.07
N PRO A 117 -0.18 -33.98 2.09
CA PRO A 117 0.54 -34.60 3.22
C PRO A 117 -0.32 -35.53 4.07
N LYS A 118 -1.65 -35.34 4.08
CA LYS A 118 -2.58 -36.17 4.87
C LYS A 118 -3.30 -37.26 4.09
N SER A 119 -3.54 -37.05 2.79
CA SER A 119 -4.35 -37.98 1.98
C SER A 119 -3.52 -38.81 1.00
N GLY A 120 -2.24 -38.47 0.80
CA GLY A 120 -1.38 -39.11 -0.20
C GLY A 120 -1.80 -38.86 -1.65
N ARG A 121 -2.91 -38.16 -1.89
CA ARG A 121 -3.39 -37.86 -3.24
C ARG A 121 -2.34 -37.06 -3.99
N HIS A 122 -2.04 -37.47 -5.22
CA HIS A 122 -1.20 -36.73 -6.14
C HIS A 122 -1.75 -35.29 -6.31
N MET A 123 -0.88 -34.32 -6.07
CA MET A 123 -1.19 -32.89 -6.04
C MET A 123 -0.03 -32.13 -6.70
N PRO A 124 0.08 -32.22 -8.04
CA PRO A 124 1.18 -31.61 -8.77
C PRO A 124 1.17 -30.09 -8.62
N LEU A 125 2.35 -29.52 -8.38
CA LEU A 125 2.54 -28.06 -8.26
C LEU A 125 2.92 -27.42 -9.61
N ILE A 126 3.44 -28.22 -10.55
CA ILE A 126 3.75 -27.82 -11.92
C ILE A 126 2.91 -28.63 -12.92
N SER A 127 2.65 -28.08 -14.11
CA SER A 127 1.90 -28.78 -15.13
C SER A 127 2.68 -29.98 -15.68
N LYS A 128 1.96 -30.98 -16.21
CA LYS A 128 2.58 -32.13 -16.90
C LYS A 128 3.39 -31.67 -18.11
N GLU A 129 2.86 -30.74 -18.90
CA GLU A 129 3.54 -30.15 -20.06
C GLU A 129 4.91 -29.58 -19.65
N LEU A 130 4.96 -28.75 -18.59
CA LEU A 130 6.23 -28.18 -18.14
C LEU A 130 7.18 -29.26 -17.63
N PHE A 131 6.68 -30.23 -16.86
CA PHE A 131 7.49 -31.34 -16.38
C PHE A 131 8.13 -32.09 -17.57
N ASP A 132 7.36 -32.45 -18.58
CA ASP A 132 7.82 -33.15 -19.78
C ASP A 132 8.90 -32.32 -20.52
N ILE A 133 8.67 -31.00 -20.72
CA ILE A 133 9.66 -30.08 -21.32
C ILE A 133 10.98 -30.06 -20.54
N ILE A 134 10.91 -29.99 -19.21
CA ILE A 134 12.10 -29.95 -18.34
C ILE A 134 12.86 -31.27 -18.43
N GLN A 135 12.18 -32.42 -18.36
CA GLN A 135 12.83 -33.73 -18.41
C GLN A 135 13.49 -33.97 -19.77
N ASN A 136 12.83 -33.59 -20.86
CA ASN A 136 13.37 -33.74 -22.22
C ASN A 136 14.64 -32.89 -22.45
N ASN A 137 14.83 -31.81 -21.69
CA ASN A 137 15.96 -30.88 -21.81
C ASN A 137 16.82 -30.83 -20.53
N ALA A 138 16.76 -31.85 -19.67
CA ALA A 138 17.26 -31.81 -18.30
C ALA A 138 18.72 -31.37 -18.19
N ASN A 139 19.63 -32.02 -18.95
CA ASN A 139 21.06 -31.71 -18.91
C ASN A 139 21.36 -30.27 -19.34
N PHE A 140 20.67 -29.80 -20.38
CA PHE A 140 20.87 -28.47 -20.92
C PHE A 140 20.35 -27.40 -19.96
N LEU A 141 19.12 -27.53 -19.46
CA LEU A 141 18.52 -26.59 -18.51
C LEU A 141 19.27 -26.54 -17.18
N ASP A 142 19.68 -27.70 -16.63
CA ASP A 142 20.47 -27.74 -15.39
C ASP A 142 21.84 -27.05 -15.56
N SER A 143 22.42 -27.09 -16.76
CA SER A 143 23.70 -26.43 -17.06
C SER A 143 23.56 -24.92 -17.33
N ALA A 144 22.40 -24.48 -17.84
CA ALA A 144 22.14 -23.08 -18.16
C ALA A 144 21.85 -22.21 -16.91
N ILE A 145 21.42 -22.83 -15.81
CA ILE A 145 21.09 -22.11 -14.57
C ILE A 145 22.37 -21.68 -13.83
N VAL A 146 22.50 -20.36 -13.62
CA VAL A 146 23.61 -19.75 -12.88
C VAL A 146 23.16 -19.45 -11.45
N HIS A 147 23.41 -20.38 -10.52
CA HIS A 147 22.98 -20.25 -9.12
C HIS A 147 23.64 -19.08 -8.37
N GLU A 148 24.78 -18.60 -8.86
CA GLU A 148 25.49 -17.45 -8.33
C GLU A 148 24.65 -16.17 -8.44
N ARG A 149 23.70 -16.11 -9.39
CA ARG A 149 22.77 -14.99 -9.53
C ARG A 149 21.78 -14.87 -8.35
N ASP A 150 21.60 -15.93 -7.53
CA ASP A 150 20.79 -15.82 -6.31
C ASP A 150 21.40 -14.82 -5.30
N TYR A 151 22.72 -14.59 -5.36
CA TYR A 151 23.42 -13.63 -4.51
C TYR A 151 23.24 -12.16 -4.94
N LEU A 152 22.57 -11.90 -6.06
CA LEU A 152 22.27 -10.55 -6.54
C LEU A 152 21.07 -9.92 -5.81
N TYR A 153 20.23 -10.72 -5.15
CA TYR A 153 19.07 -10.22 -4.43
C TYR A 153 19.46 -9.56 -3.11
N THR A 154 18.67 -8.59 -2.68
CA THR A 154 18.78 -8.03 -1.33
C THR A 154 18.18 -8.98 -0.30
N TYR A 155 18.54 -8.85 0.97
CA TYR A 155 17.95 -9.62 2.07
C TYR A 155 16.40 -9.52 2.07
N PHE A 156 15.86 -8.31 1.94
CA PHE A 156 14.41 -8.08 1.94
C PHE A 156 13.72 -8.59 0.66
N GLY A 157 14.41 -8.55 -0.48
CA GLY A 157 13.94 -9.16 -1.72
C GLY A 157 13.82 -10.67 -1.59
N LEU A 158 14.85 -11.33 -1.04
CA LEU A 158 14.82 -12.78 -0.75
C LEU A 158 13.71 -13.15 0.24
N LYS A 159 13.52 -12.40 1.33
CA LYS A 159 12.42 -12.65 2.28
C LYS A 159 11.05 -12.49 1.64
N THR A 160 10.91 -11.61 0.66
CA THR A 160 9.68 -11.46 -0.13
C THR A 160 9.46 -12.69 -1.02
N LEU A 161 10.51 -13.17 -1.69
CA LEU A 161 10.46 -14.39 -2.50
C LEU A 161 10.12 -15.63 -1.66
N GLU A 162 10.82 -15.84 -0.54
CA GLU A 162 10.59 -16.95 0.40
C GLU A 162 9.16 -16.99 0.94
N ARG A 163 8.58 -15.82 1.24
CA ARG A 163 7.23 -15.73 1.83
C ARG A 163 6.14 -16.17 0.87
N SER A 164 6.23 -15.81 -0.41
CA SER A 164 5.08 -15.87 -1.30
C SER A 164 5.33 -16.45 -2.70
N TYR A 165 6.56 -16.40 -3.23
CA TYR A 165 6.84 -16.66 -4.65
C TYR A 165 7.47 -18.02 -4.92
N LEU A 166 8.35 -18.49 -4.04
CA LEU A 166 9.02 -19.78 -4.20
C LEU A 166 8.05 -20.91 -3.84
N LEU A 167 7.89 -21.89 -4.74
CA LEU A 167 7.01 -23.04 -4.49
C LEU A 167 7.49 -23.85 -3.28
N GLN A 168 6.53 -24.29 -2.48
CA GLN A 168 6.75 -25.06 -1.26
C GLN A 168 6.11 -26.44 -1.39
N ILE A 169 6.80 -27.47 -0.91
CA ILE A 169 6.26 -28.82 -0.76
C ILE A 169 6.03 -29.05 0.73
N ASN A 170 4.77 -29.28 1.14
CA ASN A 170 4.40 -29.52 2.54
C ASN A 170 4.84 -28.41 3.52
N GLY A 171 4.89 -27.15 3.06
CA GLY A 171 5.32 -25.99 3.86
C GLY A 171 6.84 -25.77 3.87
N GLU A 172 7.62 -26.63 3.25
CA GLU A 172 9.06 -26.46 3.08
C GLU A 172 9.39 -25.84 1.72
N LEU A 173 10.28 -24.85 1.69
CA LEU A 173 10.76 -24.23 0.46
C LEU A 173 11.46 -25.27 -0.43
N ALA A 174 10.97 -25.41 -1.66
CA ALA A 174 11.51 -26.35 -2.64
C ALA A 174 12.33 -25.63 -3.72
N GLU A 175 11.86 -24.47 -4.18
CA GLU A 175 12.52 -23.67 -5.22
C GLU A 175 13.61 -22.74 -4.69
N ARG A 176 14.66 -22.56 -5.49
CA ARG A 176 15.56 -21.38 -5.44
C ARG A 176 15.01 -20.27 -6.35
N PRO A 177 15.44 -19.01 -6.17
CA PRO A 177 15.06 -17.94 -7.09
C PRO A 177 15.36 -18.26 -8.55
N GLN A 178 16.53 -18.82 -8.87
CA GLN A 178 16.83 -19.26 -10.24
C GLN A 178 15.86 -20.31 -10.80
N HIS A 179 15.40 -21.25 -9.96
CA HIS A 179 14.43 -22.27 -10.38
C HIS A 179 13.08 -21.65 -10.72
N MET A 180 12.63 -20.70 -9.88
CA MET A 180 11.41 -19.94 -10.15
C MET A 180 11.51 -19.19 -11.48
N LEU A 181 12.63 -18.49 -11.74
CA LEU A 181 12.81 -17.75 -12.98
C LEU A 181 12.84 -18.67 -14.22
N MET A 182 13.51 -19.82 -14.14
CA MET A 182 13.53 -20.79 -15.23
C MET A 182 12.14 -21.41 -15.47
N ARG A 183 11.41 -21.75 -14.39
CA ARG A 183 10.01 -22.18 -14.47
C ARG A 183 9.14 -21.12 -15.16
N VAL A 184 9.30 -19.85 -14.79
CA VAL A 184 8.53 -18.75 -15.38
C VAL A 184 8.83 -18.62 -16.88
N ALA A 185 10.11 -18.65 -17.25
CA ALA A 185 10.52 -18.55 -18.65
C ALA A 185 9.99 -19.73 -19.49
N LEU A 186 10.17 -20.98 -19.03
CA LEU A 186 9.61 -22.15 -19.72
C LEU A 186 8.09 -22.14 -19.74
N GLY A 187 7.44 -21.66 -18.67
CA GLY A 187 5.99 -21.52 -18.61
C GLY A 187 5.42 -20.48 -19.58
N ILE A 188 6.23 -19.52 -20.06
CA ILE A 188 5.86 -18.53 -21.09
C ILE A 188 6.23 -19.03 -22.49
N HIS A 189 7.40 -19.64 -22.66
CA HIS A 189 7.96 -19.96 -23.98
C HIS A 189 7.69 -21.41 -24.43
N GLY A 190 7.28 -22.30 -23.53
CA GLY A 190 7.03 -23.70 -23.83
C GLY A 190 8.28 -24.42 -24.34
N GLU A 191 8.14 -25.14 -25.46
CA GLU A 191 9.22 -25.87 -26.12
C GLU A 191 10.26 -24.98 -26.82
N ASN A 192 10.03 -23.67 -26.94
CA ASN A 192 11.03 -22.76 -27.48
C ASN A 192 12.09 -22.42 -26.41
N ILE A 193 13.05 -23.34 -26.26
CA ILE A 193 14.10 -23.28 -25.23
C ILE A 193 15.01 -22.07 -25.42
N GLU A 194 15.34 -21.68 -26.65
CA GLU A 194 16.20 -20.52 -26.94
C GLU A 194 15.60 -19.23 -26.36
N ALA A 195 14.34 -18.96 -26.68
CA ALA A 195 13.65 -17.78 -26.16
C ALA A 195 13.38 -17.89 -24.64
N ALA A 196 13.20 -19.11 -24.11
CA ALA A 196 13.13 -19.32 -22.66
C ALA A 196 14.45 -18.94 -21.97
N LEU A 197 15.59 -19.30 -22.55
CA LEU A 197 16.90 -18.95 -22.01
C LEU A 197 17.20 -17.45 -22.09
N GLU A 198 16.84 -16.78 -23.19
CA GLU A 198 16.93 -15.32 -23.31
C GLU A 198 16.16 -14.64 -22.18
N THR A 199 14.89 -15.00 -22.00
CA THR A 199 14.03 -14.48 -20.93
C THR A 199 14.57 -14.81 -19.54
N TYR A 200 15.04 -16.03 -19.31
CA TYR A 200 15.67 -16.43 -18.04
C TYR A 200 16.90 -15.58 -17.73
N ASN A 201 17.80 -15.38 -18.69
CA ASN A 201 19.02 -14.60 -18.50
C ASN A 201 18.67 -13.15 -18.17
N LEU A 202 17.79 -12.52 -18.94
CA LEU A 202 17.39 -11.13 -18.72
C LEU A 202 16.71 -10.91 -17.36
N MET A 203 15.82 -11.83 -16.93
CA MET A 203 15.19 -11.75 -15.61
C MET A 203 16.19 -12.03 -14.47
N SER A 204 17.07 -13.01 -14.62
CA SER A 204 18.03 -13.39 -13.56
C SER A 204 19.16 -12.37 -13.40
N GLU A 205 19.46 -11.60 -14.44
CA GLU A 205 20.34 -10.41 -14.40
C GLU A 205 19.61 -9.12 -14.01
N ARG A 206 18.31 -9.23 -13.71
CA ARG A 206 17.42 -8.19 -13.18
C ARG A 206 17.12 -7.03 -14.15
N TRP A 207 17.20 -7.24 -15.46
CA TRP A 207 16.84 -6.21 -16.45
C TRP A 207 15.35 -5.87 -16.44
N PHE A 208 14.50 -6.88 -16.23
CA PHE A 208 13.06 -6.72 -16.06
C PHE A 208 12.50 -7.82 -15.15
N THR A 209 11.24 -7.72 -14.79
CA THR A 209 10.50 -8.80 -14.14
C THR A 209 9.02 -8.78 -14.55
N HIS A 210 8.41 -9.96 -14.65
CA HIS A 210 6.97 -10.09 -14.85
C HIS A 210 6.19 -9.75 -13.57
N ALA A 211 4.90 -9.45 -13.74
CA ALA A 211 4.02 -9.19 -12.60
C ALA A 211 3.85 -10.40 -11.69
N THR A 212 3.36 -10.14 -10.47
CA THR A 212 3.25 -11.18 -9.43
C THR A 212 2.48 -12.43 -9.87
N PRO A 213 1.30 -12.34 -10.52
CA PRO A 213 0.57 -13.54 -10.94
C PRO A 213 1.36 -14.42 -11.92
N THR A 214 2.11 -13.81 -12.84
CA THR A 214 3.01 -14.55 -13.74
C THR A 214 4.10 -15.29 -12.96
N LEU A 215 4.75 -14.62 -12.00
CA LEU A 215 5.78 -15.26 -11.16
C LEU A 215 5.23 -16.41 -10.30
N PHE A 216 4.02 -16.25 -9.77
CA PHE A 216 3.34 -17.28 -8.98
C PHE A 216 2.94 -18.50 -9.81
N ASN A 217 2.32 -18.27 -10.98
CA ASN A 217 1.51 -19.30 -11.62
C ASN A 217 2.07 -19.79 -12.97
N SER A 218 3.04 -19.10 -13.58
CA SER A 218 3.65 -19.57 -14.82
C SER A 218 4.26 -20.95 -14.62
N GLY A 219 3.91 -21.90 -15.50
CA GLY A 219 4.34 -23.30 -15.40
C GLY A 219 3.56 -24.18 -14.40
N THR A 220 2.60 -23.61 -13.67
CA THR A 220 1.76 -24.38 -12.75
C THR A 220 0.57 -25.05 -13.45
N CYS A 221 -0.18 -25.90 -12.74
CA CYS A 221 -1.33 -26.62 -13.30
C CYS A 221 -2.46 -25.71 -13.81
N THR A 222 -2.60 -24.51 -13.24
CA THR A 222 -3.61 -23.51 -13.64
C THR A 222 -2.92 -22.15 -13.78
N PRO A 223 -2.23 -21.89 -14.90
CA PRO A 223 -1.36 -20.73 -15.06
C PRO A 223 -2.17 -19.45 -15.32
N GLN A 224 -2.86 -18.94 -14.30
CA GLN A 224 -3.45 -17.61 -14.33
C GLN A 224 -2.32 -16.59 -14.12
N MET A 225 -1.91 -15.93 -15.19
CA MET A 225 -0.74 -15.05 -15.24
C MET A 225 -1.09 -13.57 -15.35
N SER A 226 -2.35 -13.24 -15.65
CA SER A 226 -2.82 -11.86 -15.82
C SER A 226 -3.15 -11.18 -14.48
N SER A 227 -2.91 -9.87 -14.36
CA SER A 227 -3.02 -9.19 -13.06
C SER A 227 -4.33 -8.47 -12.81
N CYS A 228 -4.91 -7.89 -13.85
CA CYS A 228 -6.04 -6.98 -13.71
C CYS A 228 -7.16 -7.34 -14.69
N PHE A 229 -8.39 -7.18 -14.21
CA PHE A 229 -9.61 -7.40 -14.97
C PHE A 229 -10.49 -6.16 -14.87
N LEU A 230 -11.08 -5.73 -15.99
CA LEU A 230 -12.02 -4.61 -16.04
C LEU A 230 -13.39 -5.14 -16.47
N LEU A 231 -14.40 -4.92 -15.63
CA LEU A 231 -15.75 -5.41 -15.82
C LEU A 231 -16.72 -4.24 -15.99
N THR A 232 -17.68 -4.44 -16.89
CA THR A 232 -18.90 -3.66 -16.96
C THR A 232 -20.02 -4.43 -16.27
N MET A 233 -20.79 -3.74 -15.44
CA MET A 233 -21.97 -4.32 -14.83
C MET A 233 -22.91 -4.86 -15.92
N PHE A 234 -23.25 -6.15 -15.83
CA PHE A 234 -23.91 -6.87 -16.93
C PHE A 234 -25.25 -6.22 -17.32
N GLU A 235 -26.08 -5.88 -16.34
CA GLU A 235 -27.35 -5.19 -16.54
C GLU A 235 -27.82 -4.56 -15.22
N ASP A 236 -28.66 -3.51 -15.31
CA ASP A 236 -29.42 -2.97 -14.18
C ASP A 236 -30.61 -3.88 -13.80
N SER A 237 -30.28 -5.10 -13.40
CA SER A 237 -31.19 -6.15 -12.97
C SER A 237 -30.55 -7.00 -11.87
N ILE A 238 -31.35 -7.67 -11.04
CA ILE A 238 -30.80 -8.57 -10.01
C ILE A 238 -29.98 -9.70 -10.63
N GLU A 239 -30.42 -10.25 -11.77
CA GLU A 239 -29.68 -11.28 -12.51
C GLU A 239 -28.33 -10.75 -13.00
N GLY A 240 -28.32 -9.57 -13.63
CA GLY A 240 -27.08 -8.94 -14.10
C GLY A 240 -26.10 -8.61 -12.98
N ILE A 241 -26.59 -8.11 -11.85
CA ILE A 241 -25.79 -7.81 -10.65
C ILE A 241 -25.14 -9.07 -10.08
N PHE A 242 -25.92 -10.15 -9.90
CA PHE A 242 -25.41 -11.40 -9.31
C PHE A 242 -24.52 -12.19 -10.29
N GLU A 243 -24.75 -12.11 -11.60
CA GLU A 243 -23.83 -12.68 -12.58
C GLU A 243 -22.49 -11.93 -12.59
N THR A 244 -22.52 -10.60 -12.49
CA THR A 244 -21.30 -9.78 -12.34
C THR A 244 -20.56 -10.14 -11.05
N LEU A 245 -21.28 -10.30 -9.93
CA LEU A 245 -20.70 -10.71 -8.65
C LEU A 245 -20.02 -12.09 -8.73
N LYS A 246 -20.66 -13.07 -9.38
CA LYS A 246 -20.11 -14.41 -9.63
C LYS A 246 -18.81 -14.32 -10.44
N LYS A 247 -18.79 -13.52 -11.52
CA LYS A 247 -17.59 -13.28 -12.33
C LYS A 247 -16.46 -12.66 -11.51
N CYS A 248 -16.76 -11.64 -10.70
CA CYS A 248 -15.81 -11.04 -9.76
C CYS A 248 -15.24 -12.07 -8.77
N ALA A 249 -16.07 -12.95 -8.21
CA ALA A 249 -15.63 -14.00 -7.31
C ALA A 249 -14.68 -15.01 -7.99
N LEU A 250 -14.98 -15.46 -9.21
CA LEU A 250 -14.14 -16.39 -9.96
C LEU A 250 -12.77 -15.78 -10.31
N ILE A 251 -12.76 -14.50 -10.68
CA ILE A 251 -11.53 -13.73 -10.94
C ILE A 251 -10.71 -13.54 -9.65
N SER A 252 -11.35 -13.09 -8.56
CA SER A 252 -10.69 -12.85 -7.27
C SER A 252 -10.06 -14.13 -6.71
N LYS A 253 -10.77 -15.27 -6.81
CA LYS A 253 -10.24 -16.60 -6.44
C LYS A 253 -8.92 -16.89 -7.14
N SER A 254 -8.78 -16.44 -8.38
CA SER A 254 -7.60 -16.65 -9.22
C SER A 254 -6.57 -15.51 -9.11
N ALA A 255 -6.64 -14.72 -8.03
CA ALA A 255 -5.73 -13.61 -7.71
C ALA A 255 -5.73 -12.41 -8.69
N GLY A 256 -6.83 -12.23 -9.43
CA GLY A 256 -7.03 -11.04 -10.27
C GLY A 256 -7.55 -9.83 -9.45
N GLY A 257 -6.94 -8.66 -9.65
CA GLY A 257 -7.51 -7.39 -9.20
C GLY A 257 -8.60 -6.91 -10.14
N ILE A 258 -9.66 -6.29 -9.62
CA ILE A 258 -10.85 -5.92 -10.41
C ILE A 258 -11.06 -4.41 -10.42
N GLY A 259 -11.29 -3.84 -11.62
CA GLY A 259 -12.01 -2.58 -11.80
C GLY A 259 -13.43 -2.88 -12.28
N LEU A 260 -14.45 -2.29 -11.64
CA LEU A 260 -15.86 -2.51 -11.98
C LEU A 260 -16.55 -1.16 -12.11
N ASN A 261 -17.11 -0.85 -13.29
CA ASN A 261 -18.02 0.28 -13.41
C ASN A 261 -19.44 -0.12 -13.00
N VAL A 262 -20.13 0.80 -12.30
CA VAL A 262 -21.51 0.61 -11.82
C VAL A 262 -22.41 1.76 -12.26
N HIS A 263 -22.02 2.50 -13.32
CA HIS A 263 -22.73 3.69 -13.79
C HIS A 263 -24.16 3.42 -14.23
N CYS A 264 -24.43 2.22 -14.77
CA CYS A 264 -25.73 1.82 -15.29
C CYS A 264 -26.77 1.46 -14.20
N ILE A 265 -26.36 1.23 -12.95
CA ILE A 265 -27.27 0.78 -11.90
C ILE A 265 -28.17 1.92 -11.43
N ARG A 266 -29.48 1.70 -11.37
CA ARG A 266 -30.43 2.74 -10.98
C ARG A 266 -30.18 3.28 -9.56
N ALA A 267 -30.29 4.59 -9.42
CA ALA A 267 -30.15 5.30 -8.15
C ALA A 267 -31.27 4.99 -7.14
N ALA A 268 -31.04 5.30 -5.87
CA ALA A 268 -32.03 5.15 -4.81
C ALA A 268 -33.34 5.92 -5.13
N GLY A 269 -34.47 5.33 -4.78
CA GLY A 269 -35.80 5.90 -5.06
C GLY A 269 -36.32 5.65 -6.49
N SER A 270 -35.54 5.05 -7.37
CA SER A 270 -35.98 4.75 -8.74
C SER A 270 -36.99 3.62 -8.80
N ALA A 271 -38.04 3.78 -9.61
CA ALA A 271 -39.11 2.80 -9.71
C ALA A 271 -38.60 1.44 -10.25
N ILE A 272 -39.17 0.35 -9.71
CA ILE A 272 -38.92 -1.02 -10.18
C ILE A 272 -40.26 -1.58 -10.67
N ALA A 273 -40.46 -1.60 -11.99
CA ALA A 273 -41.72 -1.98 -12.61
C ALA A 273 -42.22 -3.37 -12.18
N GLY A 274 -41.34 -4.37 -12.06
CA GLY A 274 -41.71 -5.74 -11.73
C GLY A 274 -42.19 -5.96 -10.28
N THR A 275 -41.67 -5.21 -9.31
CA THR A 275 -42.03 -5.36 -7.89
C THR A 275 -42.94 -4.25 -7.39
N ASN A 276 -43.24 -3.25 -8.23
CA ASN A 276 -43.91 -2.01 -7.88
C ASN A 276 -43.28 -1.31 -6.64
N GLY A 277 -41.96 -1.50 -6.47
CA GLY A 277 -41.18 -0.93 -5.39
C GLY A 277 -40.25 0.18 -5.87
N VAL A 278 -39.42 0.67 -4.96
CA VAL A 278 -38.34 1.61 -5.25
C VAL A 278 -36.99 0.94 -5.01
N SER A 279 -35.99 1.32 -5.81
CA SER A 279 -34.60 0.89 -5.65
C SER A 279 -34.01 1.44 -4.36
N ASN A 280 -33.19 0.63 -3.70
CA ASN A 280 -32.38 1.08 -2.56
C ASN A 280 -31.03 1.70 -3.00
N GLY A 281 -30.78 1.80 -4.31
CA GLY A 281 -29.59 2.42 -4.87
C GLY A 281 -28.32 1.58 -4.75
N LEU A 282 -27.17 2.24 -4.94
CA LEU A 282 -25.85 1.60 -5.00
C LEU A 282 -25.38 1.04 -3.66
N VAL A 283 -25.69 1.70 -2.53
CA VAL A 283 -25.08 1.39 -1.22
C VAL A 283 -25.33 -0.07 -0.81
N PRO A 284 -26.58 -0.61 -0.80
CA PRO A 284 -26.80 -2.00 -0.42
C PRO A 284 -26.19 -3.01 -1.41
N MET A 285 -26.19 -2.70 -2.71
CA MET A 285 -25.54 -3.54 -3.72
C MET A 285 -24.04 -3.64 -3.45
N LEU A 286 -23.37 -2.51 -3.24
CA LEU A 286 -21.93 -2.47 -3.02
C LEU A 286 -21.51 -3.17 -1.72
N ARG A 287 -22.39 -3.24 -0.71
CA ARG A 287 -22.14 -4.06 0.48
C ARG A 287 -22.05 -5.55 0.18
N VAL A 288 -22.82 -6.05 -0.79
CA VAL A 288 -22.71 -7.43 -1.25
C VAL A 288 -21.34 -7.67 -1.89
N PHE A 289 -20.90 -6.75 -2.75
CA PHE A 289 -19.56 -6.81 -3.35
C PHE A 289 -18.44 -6.70 -2.30
N ASN A 290 -18.59 -5.83 -1.30
CA ASN A 290 -17.64 -5.69 -0.19
C ASN A 290 -17.48 -7.02 0.56
N ASN A 291 -18.59 -7.66 0.92
CA ASN A 291 -18.56 -8.94 1.62
C ASN A 291 -18.00 -10.06 0.74
N ALA A 292 -18.26 -10.05 -0.58
CA ALA A 292 -17.65 -11.00 -1.50
C ALA A 292 -16.13 -10.81 -1.62
N ALA A 293 -15.63 -9.56 -1.66
CA ALA A 293 -14.20 -9.27 -1.67
C ALA A 293 -13.49 -9.80 -0.41
N ARG A 294 -14.15 -9.69 0.75
CA ARG A 294 -13.65 -10.24 2.02
C ARG A 294 -13.68 -11.77 2.06
N TYR A 295 -14.72 -12.38 1.49
CA TYR A 295 -14.89 -13.83 1.51
C TYR A 295 -13.94 -14.53 0.54
N VAL A 296 -13.78 -13.98 -0.66
CA VAL A 296 -12.92 -14.54 -1.72
C VAL A 296 -11.58 -13.82 -1.74
N ASP A 297 -10.75 -14.14 -0.75
CA ASP A 297 -9.37 -13.69 -0.74
C ASP A 297 -8.59 -14.25 -1.96
N GLN A 298 -7.60 -13.50 -2.41
CA GLN A 298 -6.80 -13.84 -3.57
C GLN A 298 -5.82 -14.96 -3.21
N GLY A 299 -6.06 -16.16 -3.74
CA GLY A 299 -5.12 -17.29 -3.68
C GLY A 299 -4.95 -17.95 -2.32
N GLY A 300 -5.95 -17.91 -1.43
CA GLY A 300 -5.94 -18.62 -0.14
C GLY A 300 -5.16 -17.86 0.94
N ASN A 301 -5.54 -16.62 1.19
CA ASN A 301 -4.89 -15.63 2.06
C ASN A 301 -3.50 -15.14 1.58
N LYS A 302 -3.14 -15.36 0.31
CA LYS A 302 -1.92 -14.75 -0.24
C LYS A 302 -2.07 -13.23 -0.35
N ARG A 303 -3.25 -12.73 -0.73
CA ARG A 303 -3.61 -11.30 -0.76
C ARG A 303 -5.12 -11.12 -0.48
N PRO A 304 -5.57 -10.02 0.14
CA PRO A 304 -7.00 -9.70 0.24
C PRO A 304 -7.63 -9.51 -1.16
N GLY A 305 -8.90 -9.88 -1.32
CA GLY A 305 -9.68 -9.51 -2.52
C GLY A 305 -9.79 -7.99 -2.62
N ALA A 306 -9.49 -7.42 -3.79
CA ALA A 306 -9.43 -5.97 -3.98
C ALA A 306 -10.16 -5.56 -5.27
N PHE A 307 -11.29 -4.86 -5.10
CA PHE A 307 -12.10 -4.33 -6.20
C PHE A 307 -12.12 -2.80 -6.14
N ALA A 308 -11.84 -2.13 -7.26
CA ALA A 308 -12.08 -0.70 -7.43
C ALA A 308 -13.41 -0.50 -8.16
N ILE A 309 -14.34 0.18 -7.50
CA ILE A 309 -15.64 0.53 -8.05
C ILE A 309 -15.54 1.92 -8.67
N TYR A 310 -15.96 2.04 -9.92
CA TYR A 310 -15.97 3.29 -10.66
C TYR A 310 -17.38 3.84 -10.83
N LEU A 311 -17.54 5.14 -10.56
CA LEU A 311 -18.79 5.87 -10.73
C LEU A 311 -18.55 7.21 -11.44
N GLU A 312 -19.41 7.58 -12.38
CA GLU A 312 -19.41 8.93 -12.97
C GLU A 312 -20.10 9.95 -12.04
N PRO A 313 -19.59 11.19 -11.92
CA PRO A 313 -20.05 12.15 -10.92
C PRO A 313 -21.47 12.71 -11.16
N TRP A 314 -22.12 12.40 -12.28
CA TRP A 314 -23.54 12.74 -12.53
C TRP A 314 -24.50 11.75 -11.86
N HIS A 315 -24.05 10.59 -11.40
CA HIS A 315 -24.94 9.58 -10.83
C HIS A 315 -25.64 10.11 -9.56
N ALA A 316 -26.95 9.85 -9.40
CA ALA A 316 -27.71 10.42 -8.29
C ALA A 316 -27.28 9.96 -6.89
N ASP A 317 -26.71 8.76 -6.76
CA ASP A 317 -26.15 8.25 -5.50
C ASP A 317 -24.68 8.70 -5.25
N ILE A 318 -24.16 9.68 -5.99
CA ILE A 318 -22.73 10.06 -5.90
C ILE A 318 -22.32 10.54 -4.50
N PHE A 319 -23.18 11.24 -3.78
CA PHE A 319 -22.87 11.71 -2.42
C PHE A 319 -22.71 10.52 -1.46
N ASP A 320 -23.62 9.54 -1.51
CA ASP A 320 -23.53 8.34 -0.66
C ASP A 320 -22.33 7.47 -1.04
N PHE A 321 -22.02 7.38 -2.33
CA PHE A 321 -20.83 6.69 -2.84
C PHE A 321 -19.53 7.25 -2.22
N LEU A 322 -19.43 8.58 -2.05
CA LEU A 322 -18.27 9.24 -1.44
C LEU A 322 -18.16 8.97 0.08
N GLU A 323 -19.25 8.60 0.75
CA GLU A 323 -19.25 8.28 2.18
C GLU A 323 -18.79 6.84 2.48
N LEU A 324 -18.86 5.92 1.51
CA LEU A 324 -18.71 4.47 1.70
C LEU A 324 -17.41 4.04 2.37
N ARG A 325 -16.30 4.75 2.14
CA ARG A 325 -14.98 4.39 2.69
C ARG A 325 -14.60 5.19 3.94
N LYS A 326 -15.41 6.17 4.36
CA LYS A 326 -15.08 6.97 5.53
C LYS A 326 -14.96 6.11 6.78
N ASN A 327 -14.09 6.53 7.69
CA ASN A 327 -13.85 5.77 8.91
C ASN A 327 -15.04 5.88 9.88
N VAL A 328 -15.76 7.01 9.85
CA VAL A 328 -16.89 7.31 10.73
C VAL A 328 -18.21 7.22 9.96
N GLY A 329 -19.27 6.79 10.66
CA GLY A 329 -20.66 6.74 10.20
C GLY A 329 -21.29 5.38 10.44
N ASP A 330 -22.49 5.16 9.90
CA ASP A 330 -23.21 3.89 10.07
C ASP A 330 -22.50 2.76 9.31
N GLU A 331 -22.14 1.68 10.01
CA GLU A 331 -21.54 0.48 9.43
C GLU A 331 -22.41 -0.16 8.33
N LEU A 332 -23.73 0.01 8.38
CA LEU A 332 -24.65 -0.44 7.34
C LEU A 332 -24.54 0.35 6.03
N GLU A 333 -23.81 1.46 6.03
CA GLU A 333 -23.55 2.34 4.88
C GLU A 333 -22.05 2.43 4.58
N ARG A 334 -21.25 1.42 4.97
CA ARG A 334 -19.80 1.41 4.74
C ARG A 334 -19.36 0.17 3.97
N CYS A 335 -18.34 0.37 3.13
CA CYS A 335 -17.72 -0.63 2.25
C CYS A 335 -16.19 -0.44 2.22
N ARG A 336 -15.53 -0.64 3.37
CA ARG A 336 -14.11 -0.27 3.56
C ARG A 336 -13.11 -1.22 2.88
N ASP A 337 -13.55 -2.41 2.47
CA ASP A 337 -12.73 -3.39 1.75
C ASP A 337 -12.75 -3.14 0.23
N LEU A 338 -13.66 -2.29 -0.24
CA LEU A 338 -13.69 -1.80 -1.63
C LEU A 338 -12.87 -0.52 -1.79
N PHE A 339 -12.31 -0.35 -2.97
CA PHE A 339 -11.71 0.91 -3.45
C PHE A 339 -12.71 1.64 -4.34
N PHE A 340 -12.55 2.96 -4.43
CA PHE A 340 -13.49 3.82 -5.15
C PHE A 340 -12.73 4.75 -6.07
N GLY A 341 -13.20 4.87 -7.31
CA GLY A 341 -12.67 5.77 -8.32
C GLY A 341 -13.78 6.57 -8.98
N LEU A 342 -13.49 7.81 -9.34
CA LEU A 342 -14.37 8.62 -10.17
C LEU A 342 -13.93 8.53 -11.62
N TRP A 343 -14.91 8.31 -12.51
CA TRP A 343 -14.76 8.37 -13.96
C TRP A 343 -15.31 9.72 -14.45
N VAL A 344 -14.44 10.70 -14.58
CA VAL A 344 -14.83 12.12 -14.60
C VAL A 344 -14.90 12.67 -16.03
N PRO A 345 -16.07 13.11 -16.51
CA PRO A 345 -16.18 13.84 -17.78
C PRO A 345 -15.61 15.25 -17.66
N ASP A 346 -15.07 15.79 -18.76
CA ASP A 346 -14.52 17.14 -18.87
C ASP A 346 -15.58 18.18 -18.46
N LEU A 347 -16.85 17.96 -18.83
CA LEU A 347 -17.97 18.84 -18.49
C LEU A 347 -18.11 19.08 -16.98
N PHE A 348 -17.90 18.06 -16.14
CA PHE A 348 -17.97 18.24 -14.69
C PHE A 348 -16.90 19.21 -14.20
N MET A 349 -15.67 19.04 -14.66
CA MET A 349 -14.53 19.89 -14.30
C MET A 349 -14.75 21.34 -14.77
N GLU A 350 -15.31 21.53 -15.97
CA GLU A 350 -15.71 22.85 -16.49
C GLU A 350 -16.80 23.49 -15.63
N ARG A 351 -17.84 22.74 -15.25
CA ARG A 351 -18.93 23.24 -14.39
C ARG A 351 -18.42 23.63 -13.01
N VAL A 352 -17.43 22.91 -12.44
CA VAL A 352 -16.78 23.27 -11.17
C VAL A 352 -15.97 24.57 -11.29
N ARG A 353 -15.16 24.69 -12.36
CA ARG A 353 -14.35 25.90 -12.64
C ARG A 353 -15.25 27.13 -12.76
N ASP A 354 -16.29 27.02 -13.56
CA ASP A 354 -17.19 28.10 -13.94
C ASP A 354 -18.31 28.37 -12.92
N ASP A 355 -18.31 27.65 -11.77
CA ASP A 355 -19.32 27.75 -10.70
C ASP A 355 -20.77 27.53 -11.16
N LYS A 356 -20.95 26.56 -12.07
CA LYS A 356 -22.25 26.23 -12.67
C LYS A 356 -22.98 25.14 -11.86
N ILE A 357 -24.25 24.95 -12.21
CA ILE A 357 -25.07 23.84 -11.68
C ILE A 357 -24.62 22.51 -12.29
N TRP A 358 -24.65 21.48 -11.48
CA TRP A 358 -24.50 20.07 -11.86
C TRP A 358 -25.78 19.31 -11.53
N SER A 359 -26.24 18.51 -12.48
CA SER A 359 -27.49 17.76 -12.43
C SER A 359 -27.19 16.29 -12.17
N LEU A 360 -27.75 15.80 -11.08
CA LEU A 360 -27.67 14.42 -10.67
C LEU A 360 -28.79 13.61 -11.32
N MET A 361 -28.44 12.54 -12.02
CA MET A 361 -29.33 11.76 -12.86
C MET A 361 -29.32 10.29 -12.46
N CYS A 362 -30.44 9.60 -12.68
CA CYS A 362 -30.51 8.16 -12.60
C CYS A 362 -30.30 7.55 -14.00
N PRO A 363 -29.42 6.55 -14.18
CA PRO A 363 -29.18 5.94 -15.50
C PRO A 363 -30.44 5.30 -16.11
N ALA A 364 -31.39 4.84 -15.30
CA ALA A 364 -32.68 4.32 -15.79
C ALA A 364 -33.57 5.43 -16.40
N GLU A 365 -33.37 6.68 -15.97
CA GLU A 365 -34.11 7.84 -16.47
C GLU A 365 -33.32 8.63 -17.51
N CYS A 366 -32.00 8.47 -17.56
CA CYS A 366 -31.07 9.15 -18.47
C CYS A 366 -30.09 8.13 -19.09
N PRO A 367 -30.58 7.18 -19.89
CA PRO A 367 -29.76 6.11 -20.46
C PRO A 367 -28.73 6.63 -21.48
N GLY A 368 -27.64 5.90 -21.70
CA GLY A 368 -26.64 6.23 -22.73
C GLY A 368 -25.57 7.26 -22.32
N LEU A 369 -25.67 7.87 -21.13
CA LEU A 369 -24.61 8.75 -20.61
C LEU A 369 -23.28 8.01 -20.40
N GLU A 370 -23.32 6.76 -19.93
CA GLU A 370 -22.11 5.93 -19.76
C GLU A 370 -21.50 5.47 -21.10
N ASP A 371 -22.28 5.44 -22.17
CA ASP A 371 -21.88 5.00 -23.52
C ASP A 371 -21.44 6.16 -24.42
N SER A 372 -21.46 7.40 -23.90
CA SER A 372 -21.04 8.61 -24.62
C SER A 372 -19.90 9.32 -23.89
N TRP A 373 -19.05 10.05 -24.61
CA TRP A 373 -17.95 10.85 -24.05
C TRP A 373 -17.71 12.10 -24.93
N GLY A 374 -16.97 13.08 -24.41
CA GLY A 374 -16.71 14.35 -25.11
C GLY A 374 -17.99 15.07 -25.52
N GLU A 375 -18.01 15.63 -26.74
CA GLU A 375 -19.16 16.41 -27.25
C GLU A 375 -20.48 15.63 -27.28
N ALA A 376 -20.42 14.32 -27.57
CA ALA A 376 -21.61 13.47 -27.59
C ALA A 376 -22.23 13.34 -26.18
N PHE A 377 -21.39 13.20 -25.16
CA PHE A 377 -21.83 13.19 -23.76
C PHE A 377 -22.38 14.56 -23.35
N GLU A 378 -21.67 15.64 -23.67
CA GLU A 378 -22.08 17.00 -23.33
C GLU A 378 -23.47 17.32 -23.89
N LYS A 379 -23.69 17.00 -25.18
CA LYS A 379 -24.99 17.18 -25.84
C LYS A 379 -26.11 16.37 -25.18
N LEU A 380 -25.88 15.08 -24.93
CA LEU A 380 -26.90 14.21 -24.34
C LEU A 380 -27.23 14.60 -22.90
N TYR A 381 -26.21 14.92 -22.12
CA TYR A 381 -26.36 15.36 -20.74
C TYR A 381 -27.13 16.69 -20.66
N THR A 382 -26.78 17.68 -21.48
CA THR A 382 -27.51 18.97 -21.51
C THR A 382 -28.94 18.82 -22.02
N GLN A 383 -29.20 17.95 -23.01
CA GLN A 383 -30.55 17.61 -23.42
C GLN A 383 -31.39 17.07 -22.24
N TYR A 384 -30.85 16.15 -21.42
CA TYR A 384 -31.56 15.65 -20.24
C TYR A 384 -31.74 16.70 -19.14
N GLU A 385 -30.82 17.66 -19.00
CA GLU A 385 -31.01 18.82 -18.13
C GLU A 385 -32.19 19.69 -18.59
N GLU A 386 -32.28 19.97 -19.90
CA GLU A 386 -33.35 20.77 -20.52
C GLU A 386 -34.71 20.08 -20.46
N GLU A 387 -34.74 18.75 -20.62
CA GLU A 387 -35.95 17.92 -20.47
C GLU A 387 -36.39 17.77 -19.00
N GLY A 388 -35.61 18.25 -18.03
CA GLY A 388 -35.93 18.16 -16.60
C GLY A 388 -35.80 16.76 -16.01
N ARG A 389 -35.02 15.87 -16.64
CA ARG A 389 -34.87 14.44 -16.25
C ARG A 389 -33.85 14.21 -15.13
N TYR A 390 -33.45 15.25 -14.42
CA TYR A 390 -32.57 15.14 -13.27
C TYR A 390 -33.35 14.85 -11.98
N ARG A 391 -32.74 14.10 -11.06
CA ARG A 391 -33.28 13.88 -9.72
C ARG A 391 -33.04 15.06 -8.79
N LYS A 392 -31.88 15.70 -8.94
CA LYS A 392 -31.47 16.80 -8.08
C LYS A 392 -30.43 17.66 -8.79
N GLN A 393 -30.52 18.97 -8.63
CA GLN A 393 -29.46 19.90 -9.03
C GLN A 393 -28.69 20.38 -7.80
N VAL A 394 -27.37 20.50 -7.96
CA VAL A 394 -26.46 21.01 -6.94
C VAL A 394 -25.44 21.95 -7.59
N PRO A 395 -24.90 22.96 -6.87
CA PRO A 395 -23.72 23.65 -7.35
C PRO A 395 -22.59 22.64 -7.59
N ALA A 396 -21.93 22.68 -8.76
CA ALA A 396 -20.87 21.73 -9.08
C ALA A 396 -19.74 21.76 -8.03
N ARG A 397 -19.44 22.96 -7.51
CA ARG A 397 -18.47 23.16 -6.42
C ARG A 397 -18.83 22.43 -5.13
N LYS A 398 -20.11 22.27 -4.80
CA LYS A 398 -20.53 21.53 -3.61
C LYS A 398 -20.15 20.05 -3.69
N LEU A 399 -20.36 19.43 -4.87
CA LEU A 399 -19.92 18.06 -5.10
C LEU A 399 -18.39 17.98 -5.09
N TRP A 400 -17.71 18.94 -5.73
CA TRP A 400 -16.25 19.02 -5.73
C TRP A 400 -15.64 19.13 -4.33
N GLU A 401 -16.17 20.00 -3.47
CA GLU A 401 -15.79 20.12 -2.06
C GLU A 401 -15.90 18.78 -1.34
N THR A 402 -17.00 18.04 -1.57
CA THR A 402 -17.22 16.72 -0.97
C THR A 402 -16.19 15.70 -1.45
N ILE A 403 -15.85 15.70 -2.75
CA ILE A 403 -14.80 14.84 -3.32
C ILE A 403 -13.46 15.14 -2.65
N VAL A 404 -13.06 16.42 -2.59
CA VAL A 404 -11.78 16.84 -2.02
C VAL A 404 -11.71 16.50 -0.52
N PHE A 405 -12.74 16.77 0.27
CA PHE A 405 -12.74 16.42 1.69
C PHE A 405 -12.68 14.90 1.92
N THR A 406 -13.34 14.12 1.07
CA THR A 406 -13.27 12.64 1.12
C THR A 406 -11.86 12.13 0.81
N GLN A 407 -11.18 12.74 -0.17
CA GLN A 407 -9.78 12.43 -0.48
C GLN A 407 -8.84 12.79 0.68
N ILE A 408 -9.06 13.93 1.33
CA ILE A 408 -8.27 14.33 2.51
C ILE A 408 -8.44 13.33 3.65
N GLU A 409 -9.65 12.82 3.88
CA GLU A 409 -9.94 11.87 4.96
C GLU A 409 -9.46 10.45 4.67
N THR A 410 -9.63 9.96 3.43
CA THR A 410 -9.50 8.55 3.09
C THR A 410 -8.40 8.23 2.07
N GLY A 411 -7.86 9.24 1.40
CA GLY A 411 -6.89 9.10 0.30
C GLY A 411 -7.52 8.79 -1.07
N VAL A 412 -8.83 8.59 -1.13
CA VAL A 412 -9.63 8.25 -2.33
C VAL A 412 -10.95 9.06 -2.30
N PRO A 413 -11.78 9.13 -3.35
CA PRO A 413 -11.74 8.34 -4.58
C PRO A 413 -10.56 8.69 -5.49
N TYR A 414 -10.17 7.73 -6.33
CA TYR A 414 -9.27 7.95 -7.46
C TYR A 414 -9.88 8.97 -8.44
N MET A 415 -9.04 9.66 -9.21
CA MET A 415 -9.48 10.61 -10.24
C MET A 415 -8.97 10.15 -11.60
N VAL A 416 -9.88 9.68 -12.46
CA VAL A 416 -9.57 9.27 -13.83
C VAL A 416 -10.49 10.02 -14.79
N TYR A 417 -9.90 10.65 -15.81
CA TYR A 417 -10.61 11.56 -16.71
C TYR A 417 -11.12 10.80 -17.94
N LYS A 418 -12.44 10.58 -17.96
CA LYS A 418 -13.18 9.79 -18.95
C LYS A 418 -12.86 10.20 -20.37
N ASP A 419 -12.96 11.51 -20.64
CA ASP A 419 -12.83 12.03 -21.99
C ASP A 419 -11.38 11.94 -22.48
N THR A 420 -10.41 12.24 -21.62
CA THR A 420 -8.99 12.06 -21.96
C THR A 420 -8.65 10.60 -22.25
N CYS A 421 -9.21 9.66 -21.47
CA CYS A 421 -9.02 8.23 -21.68
C CYS A 421 -9.59 7.79 -23.04
N ASN A 422 -10.83 8.17 -23.36
CA ASN A 422 -11.50 7.77 -24.60
C ASN A 422 -10.95 8.49 -25.85
N ARG A 423 -10.50 9.74 -25.71
CA ARG A 423 -9.91 10.53 -26.80
C ARG A 423 -8.52 10.04 -27.21
N LYS A 424 -7.77 9.48 -26.26
CA LYS A 424 -6.34 9.18 -26.41
C LYS A 424 -6.02 7.69 -26.25
N THR A 425 -6.92 6.81 -26.65
CA THR A 425 -6.74 5.35 -26.60
C THR A 425 -6.75 4.77 -28.01
N ASN A 426 -5.88 3.79 -28.28
CA ASN A 426 -5.94 3.06 -29.55
C ASN A 426 -7.17 2.13 -29.65
N GLN A 427 -7.89 1.89 -28.54
CA GLN A 427 -9.13 1.09 -28.56
C GLN A 427 -10.41 1.92 -28.82
N GLN A 428 -10.27 3.14 -29.32
CA GLN A 428 -11.40 4.05 -29.55
C GLN A 428 -12.45 3.49 -30.52
N ASN A 429 -12.06 2.58 -31.42
CA ASN A 429 -12.94 1.92 -32.39
C ASN A 429 -13.87 0.85 -31.78
N LEU A 430 -13.64 0.43 -30.52
CA LEU A 430 -14.42 -0.62 -29.87
C LEU A 430 -15.69 -0.10 -29.19
N GLY A 431 -15.72 1.20 -28.88
CA GLY A 431 -16.78 1.86 -28.13
C GLY A 431 -16.23 2.64 -26.93
N THR A 432 -17.12 3.14 -26.09
CA THR A 432 -16.75 3.95 -24.93
C THR A 432 -16.15 3.09 -23.82
N ILE A 433 -14.93 3.42 -23.40
CA ILE A 433 -14.29 2.87 -22.20
C ILE A 433 -14.95 3.49 -20.97
N LYS A 434 -15.41 2.63 -20.06
CA LYS A 434 -16.25 3.00 -18.90
C LYS A 434 -15.51 3.08 -17.57
N CYS A 435 -14.32 2.49 -17.43
CA CYS A 435 -13.52 2.58 -16.21
C CYS A 435 -12.05 2.25 -16.45
N SER A 436 -11.26 2.38 -15.38
CA SER A 436 -9.91 1.83 -15.29
C SER A 436 -9.89 0.59 -14.38
N ASN A 437 -8.72 0.03 -14.09
CA ASN A 437 -8.53 -1.13 -13.20
C ASN A 437 -8.37 -0.72 -11.73
N LEU A 438 -8.01 -1.68 -10.87
CA LEU A 438 -7.71 -1.46 -9.45
C LEU A 438 -6.66 -0.35 -9.19
N CYS A 439 -5.66 -0.23 -10.05
CA CYS A 439 -4.49 0.64 -9.82
C CYS A 439 -4.40 1.86 -10.74
N THR A 440 -5.45 2.12 -11.53
CA THR A 440 -5.64 3.29 -12.38
C THR A 440 -4.63 3.49 -13.53
N GLU A 441 -3.86 2.48 -13.91
CA GLU A 441 -2.93 2.50 -15.05
C GLU A 441 -3.51 1.88 -16.32
N VAL A 442 -4.51 0.98 -16.20
CA VAL A 442 -5.06 0.24 -17.34
C VAL A 442 -6.34 0.91 -17.84
N VAL A 443 -6.41 1.19 -19.13
CA VAL A 443 -7.55 1.82 -19.79
C VAL A 443 -7.93 0.98 -21.00
N LEU A 444 -8.85 0.05 -20.81
CA LEU A 444 -9.26 -0.95 -21.80
C LEU A 444 -10.78 -0.99 -21.93
N TYR A 445 -11.26 -1.27 -23.14
CA TYR A 445 -12.67 -1.50 -23.41
C TYR A 445 -13.19 -2.73 -22.66
N SER A 446 -14.41 -2.63 -22.14
CA SER A 446 -15.14 -3.76 -21.57
C SER A 446 -16.64 -3.58 -21.86
N SER A 447 -17.34 -4.70 -21.99
CA SER A 447 -18.78 -4.75 -22.24
C SER A 447 -19.41 -5.88 -21.41
N ARG A 448 -20.66 -6.24 -21.70
CA ARG A 448 -21.33 -7.40 -21.09
C ARG A 448 -20.69 -8.72 -21.58
N GLU A 449 -20.20 -8.72 -22.81
CA GLU A 449 -19.62 -9.84 -23.54
C GLU A 449 -18.09 -9.94 -23.42
N GLU A 450 -17.44 -8.88 -22.96
CA GLU A 450 -15.98 -8.74 -22.92
C GLU A 450 -15.50 -8.19 -21.59
N ILE A 451 -14.67 -8.97 -20.90
CA ILE A 451 -13.97 -8.54 -19.68
C ILE A 451 -12.53 -8.25 -20.05
N ALA A 452 -12.12 -7.00 -19.98
CA ALA A 452 -10.76 -6.63 -20.35
C ALA A 452 -9.73 -7.25 -19.38
N VAL A 453 -8.60 -7.69 -19.91
CA VAL A 453 -7.52 -8.33 -19.15
C VAL A 453 -6.22 -7.59 -19.40
N CYS A 454 -5.40 -7.38 -18.38
CA CYS A 454 -4.06 -6.80 -18.56
C CYS A 454 -2.94 -7.74 -18.13
N ASN A 455 -1.96 -7.91 -19.03
CA ASN A 455 -0.77 -8.75 -18.87
C ASN A 455 0.43 -7.83 -18.63
N LEU A 456 1.04 -7.95 -17.46
CA LEU A 456 1.90 -6.89 -16.91
C LEU A 456 3.36 -7.36 -16.73
N ALA A 457 4.31 -6.48 -17.03
CA ALA A 457 5.72 -6.60 -16.68
C ALA A 457 6.32 -5.21 -16.39
N SER A 458 7.46 -5.17 -15.71
CA SER A 458 8.15 -3.91 -15.39
C SER A 458 9.64 -3.99 -15.67
N ILE A 459 10.16 -2.97 -16.34
CA ILE A 459 11.59 -2.82 -16.66
C ILE A 459 12.31 -2.11 -15.51
N ALA A 460 13.49 -2.62 -15.13
CA ALA A 460 14.30 -2.07 -14.04
C ALA A 460 15.23 -0.95 -14.55
N LEU A 461 14.76 0.29 -14.51
CA LEU A 461 15.42 1.43 -15.16
C LEU A 461 16.83 1.73 -14.64
N SER A 462 17.12 1.37 -13.39
CA SER A 462 18.44 1.52 -12.77
C SER A 462 19.53 0.67 -13.44
N ARG A 463 19.17 -0.40 -14.16
CA ARG A 463 20.14 -1.30 -14.80
C ARG A 463 20.75 -0.76 -16.09
N PHE A 464 20.10 0.22 -16.70
CA PHE A 464 20.55 0.83 -17.96
C PHE A 464 21.49 2.02 -17.72
N VAL A 465 21.77 2.36 -16.46
CA VAL A 465 22.81 3.35 -16.12
C VAL A 465 24.17 2.66 -16.12
N THR A 466 25.09 3.14 -16.97
CA THR A 466 26.44 2.60 -17.08
C THR A 466 27.36 3.14 -15.98
N SER A 467 28.53 2.54 -15.80
CA SER A 467 29.57 3.01 -14.87
C SER A 467 30.05 4.44 -15.18
N GLU A 468 29.98 4.85 -16.44
CA GLU A 468 30.34 6.18 -16.94
C GLU A 468 29.24 7.22 -16.72
N MET A 469 28.17 6.86 -15.98
CA MET A 469 26.98 7.70 -15.74
C MET A 469 26.30 8.13 -17.05
N THR A 470 26.23 7.21 -18.01
CA THR A 470 25.44 7.35 -19.24
C THR A 470 24.24 6.40 -19.20
N TYR A 471 23.22 6.65 -20.02
CA TYR A 471 22.02 5.83 -20.08
C TYR A 471 21.99 5.03 -21.39
N ASP A 472 21.99 3.69 -21.29
CA ASP A 472 22.01 2.77 -22.43
C ASP A 472 20.59 2.56 -23.01
N PHE A 473 20.20 3.47 -23.90
CA PHE A 473 18.92 3.40 -24.60
C PHE A 473 18.83 2.21 -25.57
N ASN A 474 19.94 1.70 -26.10
CA ASN A 474 19.93 0.56 -27.01
C ASN A 474 19.59 -0.73 -26.25
N MET A 475 20.18 -0.94 -25.08
CA MET A 475 19.82 -2.07 -24.23
C MET A 475 18.39 -1.96 -23.71
N LEU A 476 17.91 -0.74 -23.39
CA LEU A 476 16.50 -0.51 -23.04
C LEU A 476 15.55 -0.90 -24.18
N HIS A 477 15.91 -0.53 -25.40
CA HIS A 477 15.18 -0.90 -26.61
C HIS A 477 15.08 -2.43 -26.74
N GLU A 478 16.22 -3.15 -26.72
CA GLU A 478 16.25 -4.61 -26.88
C GLU A 478 15.48 -5.35 -25.78
N VAL A 479 15.66 -4.95 -24.51
CA VAL A 479 14.93 -5.56 -23.39
C VAL A 479 13.42 -5.34 -23.54
N THR A 480 13.00 -4.14 -23.97
CA THR A 480 11.57 -3.86 -24.20
C THR A 480 10.98 -4.76 -25.28
N LYS A 481 11.71 -5.01 -26.38
CA LYS A 481 11.27 -5.92 -27.44
C LYS A 481 11.04 -7.34 -26.92
N VAL A 482 11.95 -7.86 -26.08
CA VAL A 482 11.78 -9.19 -25.45
C VAL A 482 10.55 -9.21 -24.54
N VAL A 483 10.34 -8.17 -23.73
CA VAL A 483 9.18 -8.09 -22.84
C VAL A 483 7.86 -8.10 -23.63
N VAL A 484 7.77 -7.42 -24.78
CA VAL A 484 6.59 -7.48 -25.66
C VAL A 484 6.34 -8.91 -26.14
N LYS A 485 7.37 -9.60 -26.65
CA LYS A 485 7.26 -10.99 -27.11
C LYS A 485 6.78 -11.91 -25.99
N ASN A 486 7.28 -11.72 -24.77
CA ASN A 486 6.91 -12.52 -23.60
C ASN A 486 5.44 -12.28 -23.23
N LEU A 487 5.02 -11.02 -23.09
CA LEU A 487 3.64 -10.69 -22.72
C LEU A 487 2.64 -11.11 -23.82
N ASN A 488 3.03 -11.04 -25.09
CA ASN A 488 2.20 -11.56 -26.17
C ASN A 488 2.00 -13.09 -26.08
N LYS A 489 3.04 -13.85 -25.68
CA LYS A 489 2.90 -15.30 -25.40
C LYS A 489 2.08 -15.60 -24.15
N VAL A 490 2.16 -14.75 -23.13
CA VAL A 490 1.34 -14.88 -21.91
C VAL A 490 -0.15 -14.85 -22.25
N ILE A 491 -0.60 -14.02 -23.20
CA ILE A 491 -2.00 -14.01 -23.67
C ILE A 491 -2.45 -15.40 -24.14
N ASP A 492 -1.57 -16.14 -24.81
CA ASP A 492 -1.94 -17.43 -25.36
C ASP A 492 -1.86 -18.59 -24.38
N ARG A 493 -0.96 -18.51 -23.40
CA ARG A 493 -0.76 -19.56 -22.38
C ARG A 493 -1.52 -19.31 -21.08
N ASN A 494 -2.15 -18.16 -20.92
CA ASN A 494 -2.89 -17.81 -19.72
C ASN A 494 -4.15 -18.69 -19.55
N TYR A 495 -4.38 -19.17 -18.33
CA TYR A 495 -5.68 -19.73 -17.95
C TYR A 495 -6.66 -18.59 -17.61
N TYR A 496 -7.77 -18.52 -18.33
CA TYR A 496 -8.81 -17.51 -18.09
C TYR A 496 -9.88 -18.06 -17.14
N PRO A 497 -10.18 -17.36 -16.02
CA PRO A 497 -11.19 -17.81 -15.06
C PRO A 497 -12.62 -17.70 -15.59
N VAL A 498 -12.85 -16.88 -16.63
CA VAL A 498 -14.15 -16.63 -17.27
C VAL A 498 -13.95 -16.48 -18.79
N PRO A 499 -14.87 -16.98 -19.63
CA PRO A 499 -14.71 -16.99 -21.09
C PRO A 499 -14.72 -15.59 -21.73
N GLU A 500 -15.41 -14.62 -21.15
CA GLU A 500 -15.44 -13.23 -21.64
C GLU A 500 -14.07 -12.55 -21.53
N ALA A 501 -13.25 -12.98 -20.55
CA ALA A 501 -11.89 -12.52 -20.38
C ALA A 501 -10.96 -13.08 -21.46
N GLU A 502 -11.15 -14.36 -21.82
CA GLU A 502 -10.41 -14.98 -22.92
C GLU A 502 -10.75 -14.31 -24.25
N ARG A 503 -12.06 -14.12 -24.52
CA ARG A 503 -12.54 -13.46 -25.73
C ARG A 503 -11.90 -12.09 -25.92
N SER A 504 -12.01 -11.21 -24.91
CA SER A 504 -11.46 -9.85 -24.97
C SER A 504 -9.94 -9.86 -25.20
N ASN A 505 -9.21 -10.68 -24.42
CA ASN A 505 -7.76 -10.71 -24.50
C ASN A 505 -7.24 -11.30 -25.82
N LYS A 506 -7.96 -12.26 -26.42
CA LYS A 506 -7.61 -12.83 -27.73
C LYS A 506 -7.92 -11.89 -28.89
N ARG A 507 -9.04 -11.16 -28.81
CA ARG A 507 -9.50 -10.21 -29.83
C ARG A 507 -8.62 -8.97 -29.93
N HIS A 508 -8.23 -8.39 -28.79
CA HIS A 508 -7.51 -7.10 -28.74
C HIS A 508 -6.04 -7.23 -28.37
N ARG A 509 -5.66 -8.32 -27.70
CA ARG A 509 -4.29 -8.63 -27.27
C ARG A 509 -3.56 -7.51 -26.51
N PRO A 510 -4.18 -6.84 -25.53
CA PRO A 510 -3.54 -5.78 -24.76
C PRO A 510 -2.42 -6.32 -23.85
N ILE A 511 -1.33 -5.55 -23.75
CA ILE A 511 -0.25 -5.76 -22.79
C ILE A 511 0.06 -4.44 -22.06
N GLY A 512 0.65 -4.51 -20.88
CA GLY A 512 1.01 -3.34 -20.08
C GLY A 512 2.45 -3.43 -19.56
N ILE A 513 3.36 -2.76 -20.24
CA ILE A 513 4.76 -2.63 -19.82
C ILE A 513 4.89 -1.36 -18.97
N GLY A 514 5.37 -1.54 -17.75
CA GLY A 514 5.68 -0.47 -16.83
C GLY A 514 7.16 -0.39 -16.52
N VAL A 515 7.50 0.39 -15.49
CA VAL A 515 8.87 0.61 -15.04
C VAL A 515 8.97 0.44 -13.54
N GLN A 516 10.18 0.34 -13.04
CA GLN A 516 10.54 0.46 -11.63
C GLN A 516 11.93 1.07 -11.52
N GLY A 517 12.23 1.67 -10.37
CA GLY A 517 13.52 2.29 -10.12
C GLY A 517 13.80 3.54 -10.94
N LEU A 518 12.77 4.35 -11.25
CA LEU A 518 12.98 5.65 -11.90
C LEU A 518 13.80 6.59 -10.99
N ALA A 519 13.47 6.65 -9.70
CA ALA A 519 14.24 7.42 -8.73
C ALA A 519 15.69 6.93 -8.61
N ASP A 520 15.90 5.60 -8.59
CA ASP A 520 17.24 5.01 -8.57
C ASP A 520 18.05 5.41 -9.81
N ALA A 521 17.45 5.34 -11.01
CA ALA A 521 18.10 5.73 -12.25
C ALA A 521 18.53 7.21 -12.23
N PHE A 522 17.66 8.11 -11.76
CA PHE A 522 18.02 9.53 -11.62
C PHE A 522 19.15 9.76 -10.63
N ILE A 523 19.13 9.08 -9.48
CA ILE A 523 20.19 9.19 -8.48
C ILE A 523 21.52 8.69 -9.04
N LEU A 524 21.53 7.55 -9.73
CA LEU A 524 22.74 7.00 -10.36
C LEU A 524 23.30 7.92 -11.46
N MET A 525 22.42 8.62 -12.20
CA MET A 525 22.79 9.65 -13.18
C MET A 525 23.16 11.00 -12.53
N ARG A 526 23.05 11.14 -11.20
CA ARG A 526 23.25 12.38 -10.43
C ARG A 526 22.27 13.50 -10.80
N TYR A 527 21.05 13.17 -11.19
CA TYR A 527 20.01 14.14 -11.52
C TYR A 527 19.00 14.27 -10.38
N PRO A 528 18.85 15.45 -9.76
CA PRO A 528 17.72 15.71 -8.87
C PRO A 528 16.40 15.42 -9.59
N PHE A 529 15.45 14.80 -8.89
CA PHE A 529 14.24 14.25 -9.52
C PHE A 529 13.45 15.28 -10.35
N THR A 530 13.38 16.53 -9.88
CA THR A 530 12.67 17.64 -10.55
C THR A 530 13.59 18.55 -11.38
N SER A 531 14.80 18.10 -11.71
CA SER A 531 15.70 18.84 -12.59
C SER A 531 15.29 18.69 -14.06
N GLU A 532 15.63 19.68 -14.91
CA GLU A 532 15.39 19.59 -16.35
C GLU A 532 16.08 18.38 -17.00
N LYS A 533 17.25 17.96 -16.49
CA LYS A 533 17.94 16.74 -16.95
C LYS A 533 17.15 15.47 -16.63
N ALA A 534 16.59 15.35 -15.42
CA ALA A 534 15.72 14.23 -15.06
C ALA A 534 14.42 14.23 -15.88
N ARG A 535 13.87 15.41 -16.15
CA ARG A 535 12.68 15.59 -17.00
C ARG A 535 12.93 15.18 -18.46
N ASP A 536 14.07 15.52 -19.02
CA ASP A 536 14.50 15.08 -20.35
C ASP A 536 14.71 13.55 -20.39
N LEU A 537 15.47 13.01 -19.43
CA LEU A 537 15.70 11.56 -19.34
C LEU A 537 14.38 10.78 -19.18
N ASN A 538 13.44 11.30 -18.39
CA ASN A 538 12.08 10.75 -18.28
C ASN A 538 11.41 10.65 -19.66
N LYS A 539 11.43 11.72 -20.47
CA LYS A 539 10.85 11.69 -21.83
C LYS A 539 11.51 10.62 -22.70
N ARG A 540 12.85 10.62 -22.76
CA ARG A 540 13.63 9.74 -23.63
C ARG A 540 13.50 8.25 -23.27
N ILE A 541 13.39 7.91 -21.98
CA ILE A 541 13.13 6.53 -21.52
C ILE A 541 11.79 6.04 -22.08
N PHE A 542 10.70 6.79 -21.87
CA PHE A 542 9.37 6.36 -22.30
C PHE A 542 9.20 6.41 -23.82
N GLU A 543 9.84 7.36 -24.50
CA GLU A 543 9.92 7.41 -25.95
C GLU A 543 10.58 6.13 -26.51
N THR A 544 11.72 5.74 -25.95
CA THR A 544 12.44 4.51 -26.33
C THR A 544 11.61 3.26 -26.11
N MET A 545 10.96 3.14 -24.94
CA MET A 545 10.12 2.00 -24.62
C MET A 545 8.93 1.90 -25.58
N TYR A 546 8.28 3.02 -25.91
CA TYR A 546 7.13 3.01 -26.80
C TYR A 546 7.53 2.65 -28.24
N TYR A 547 8.64 3.22 -28.73
CA TYR A 547 9.20 2.88 -30.04
C TYR A 547 9.54 1.39 -30.14
N ALA A 548 10.31 0.87 -29.17
CA ALA A 548 10.69 -0.54 -29.12
C ALA A 548 9.48 -1.47 -29.03
N ALA A 549 8.47 -1.08 -28.24
CA ALA A 549 7.29 -1.90 -28.05
C ALA A 549 6.43 -1.99 -29.32
N LEU A 550 6.24 -0.87 -30.03
CA LEU A 550 5.57 -0.83 -31.32
C LEU A 550 6.34 -1.61 -32.38
N GLU A 551 7.67 -1.46 -32.43
CA GLU A 551 8.50 -2.22 -33.38
C GLU A 551 8.37 -3.73 -33.14
N ALA A 552 8.51 -4.21 -31.91
CA ALA A 552 8.33 -5.63 -31.59
C ALA A 552 6.91 -6.13 -31.86
N SER A 553 5.88 -5.30 -31.63
CA SER A 553 4.50 -5.66 -31.94
C SER A 553 4.23 -5.71 -33.44
N CYS A 554 4.90 -4.85 -34.23
CA CYS A 554 4.89 -4.87 -35.69
C CYS A 554 5.61 -6.10 -36.25
N ASP A 555 6.78 -6.44 -35.70
CA ASP A 555 7.52 -7.68 -36.03
C ASP A 555 6.64 -8.93 -35.79
N LEU A 556 5.95 -8.99 -34.65
CA LEU A 556 4.99 -10.06 -34.35
C LEU A 556 3.78 -10.08 -35.31
N ALA A 557 3.29 -8.91 -35.73
CA ALA A 557 2.17 -8.82 -36.66
C ALA A 557 2.55 -9.28 -38.06
N LYS A 558 3.78 -8.99 -38.50
CA LYS A 558 4.33 -9.52 -39.75
C LYS A 558 4.37 -11.05 -39.76
N GLU A 559 4.65 -11.68 -38.62
CA GLU A 559 4.72 -13.14 -38.49
C GLU A 559 3.34 -13.80 -38.29
N GLN A 560 2.44 -13.18 -37.52
CA GLN A 560 1.22 -13.82 -36.99
C GLN A 560 -0.07 -13.12 -37.39
N GLY A 561 0.02 -12.05 -38.18
CA GLY A 561 -1.07 -11.11 -38.48
C GLY A 561 -1.30 -10.11 -37.33
N PRO A 562 -1.97 -8.97 -37.61
CA PRO A 562 -2.39 -8.04 -36.56
C PRO A 562 -3.42 -8.67 -35.61
N TYR A 563 -3.73 -8.00 -34.50
CA TYR A 563 -4.86 -8.41 -33.65
C TYR A 563 -6.20 -8.20 -34.38
N GLU A 564 -7.24 -8.95 -33.99
CA GLU A 564 -8.49 -9.06 -34.74
C GLU A 564 -9.19 -7.71 -34.97
N SER A 565 -9.19 -6.83 -33.96
CA SER A 565 -9.85 -5.53 -34.03
C SER A 565 -8.90 -4.36 -34.41
N TYR A 566 -7.83 -4.66 -35.16
CA TYR A 566 -6.86 -3.65 -35.61
C TYR A 566 -7.47 -2.66 -36.59
N GLU A 567 -8.26 -3.13 -37.54
CA GLU A 567 -8.87 -2.27 -38.54
C GLU A 567 -9.81 -1.23 -37.90
N GLY A 568 -9.60 0.03 -38.27
CA GLY A 568 -10.33 1.18 -37.75
C GLY A 568 -9.75 1.80 -36.47
N SER A 569 -8.78 1.14 -35.83
CA SER A 569 -8.04 1.71 -34.70
C SER A 569 -7.26 2.96 -35.14
N PRO A 570 -6.96 3.91 -34.23
CA PRO A 570 -6.11 5.06 -34.58
C PRO A 570 -4.75 4.68 -35.19
N ILE A 571 -4.07 3.65 -34.65
CA ILE A 571 -2.79 3.18 -35.21
C ILE A 571 -2.94 2.64 -36.64
N SER A 572 -4.07 2.01 -36.98
CA SER A 572 -4.34 1.58 -38.37
C SER A 572 -4.47 2.75 -39.35
N LYS A 573 -4.70 3.97 -38.84
CA LYS A 573 -4.74 5.23 -39.60
C LYS A 573 -3.43 6.01 -39.51
N GLY A 574 -2.38 5.39 -38.97
CA GLY A 574 -1.08 6.02 -38.76
C GLY A 574 -1.05 7.02 -37.59
N ILE A 575 -2.04 7.01 -36.69
CA ILE A 575 -2.08 7.90 -35.51
C ILE A 575 -1.52 7.15 -34.29
N LEU A 576 -0.34 7.58 -33.84
CA LEU A 576 0.34 7.05 -32.65
C LEU A 576 -0.05 7.85 -31.39
N GLN A 577 0.37 7.36 -30.23
CA GLN A 577 -0.03 7.94 -28.95
C GLN A 577 0.30 9.43 -28.83
N PHE A 578 1.52 9.86 -29.18
CA PHE A 578 1.94 11.25 -29.02
C PHE A 578 1.21 12.20 -29.99
N ASP A 579 0.72 11.70 -31.13
CA ASP A 579 -0.13 12.47 -32.05
C ASP A 579 -1.45 12.84 -31.37
N MET A 580 -2.04 11.93 -30.59
CA MET A 580 -3.25 12.19 -29.79
C MET A 580 -3.02 13.19 -28.64
N TRP A 581 -1.75 13.46 -28.31
CA TRP A 581 -1.36 14.48 -27.34
C TRP A 581 -0.92 15.80 -28.00
N GLY A 582 -0.76 15.84 -29.32
CA GLY A 582 -0.19 16.99 -30.03
C GLY A 582 1.29 17.23 -29.70
N VAL A 583 2.03 16.15 -29.40
CA VAL A 583 3.46 16.21 -29.04
C VAL A 583 4.30 15.68 -30.19
N THR A 584 5.32 16.43 -30.58
CA THR A 584 6.38 15.96 -31.48
C THR A 584 7.44 15.20 -30.67
N PRO A 585 7.75 13.94 -31.01
CA PRO A 585 8.84 13.19 -30.38
C PRO A 585 10.22 13.81 -30.61
N THR A 586 11.25 13.29 -29.95
CA THR A 586 12.64 13.68 -30.22
C THR A 586 13.15 13.02 -31.51
N ASP A 587 14.35 13.41 -31.95
CA ASP A 587 15.04 12.81 -33.10
C ASP A 587 15.80 11.51 -32.75
N GLN A 588 15.57 10.96 -31.55
CA GLN A 588 16.28 9.77 -31.07
C GLN A 588 15.94 8.50 -31.85
N TRP A 589 14.71 8.39 -32.36
CA TRP A 589 14.23 7.21 -33.09
C TRP A 589 13.48 7.63 -34.36
N ASP A 590 13.55 6.81 -35.41
CA ASP A 590 12.93 7.11 -36.70
C ASP A 590 11.45 6.68 -36.73
N TRP A 591 10.59 7.57 -36.26
CA TRP A 591 9.15 7.36 -36.19
C TRP A 591 8.48 7.18 -37.56
N GLU A 592 9.02 7.79 -38.63
CA GLU A 592 8.43 7.70 -39.97
C GLU A 592 8.65 6.31 -40.57
N ILE A 593 9.85 5.74 -40.44
CA ILE A 593 10.12 4.36 -40.83
C ILE A 593 9.22 3.39 -40.04
N LEU A 594 9.02 3.64 -38.74
CA LEU A 594 8.13 2.79 -37.93
C LEU A 594 6.67 2.90 -38.38
N ARG A 595 6.17 4.10 -38.69
CA ARG A 595 4.83 4.30 -39.28
C ARG A 595 4.66 3.54 -40.58
N GLU A 596 5.65 3.58 -41.48
CA GLU A 596 5.63 2.84 -42.74
C GLU A 596 5.55 1.31 -42.52
N LYS A 597 6.35 0.78 -41.58
CA LYS A 597 6.29 -0.63 -41.19
C LYS A 597 4.91 -1.00 -40.64
N ILE A 598 4.37 -0.19 -39.73
CA ILE A 598 3.04 -0.41 -39.12
C ILE A 598 1.94 -0.35 -40.18
N ALA A 599 1.98 0.61 -41.10
CA ALA A 599 1.01 0.71 -42.19
C ALA A 599 1.03 -0.54 -43.10
N LYS A 600 2.19 -1.18 -43.24
CA LYS A 600 2.36 -2.38 -44.07
C LYS A 600 1.94 -3.68 -43.38
N TYR A 601 2.26 -3.86 -42.10
CA TYR A 601 2.11 -5.15 -41.40
C TYR A 601 1.07 -5.14 -40.26
N GLY A 602 0.65 -3.96 -39.81
CA GLY A 602 -0.11 -3.77 -38.59
C GLY A 602 0.72 -3.98 -37.33
N ILE A 603 0.04 -4.10 -36.19
CA ILE A 603 0.65 -4.45 -34.89
C ILE A 603 -0.12 -5.59 -34.23
N ARG A 604 0.55 -6.39 -33.39
CA ARG A 604 -0.01 -7.59 -32.76
C ARG A 604 -0.81 -7.30 -31.49
N ASN A 605 -0.63 -6.13 -30.88
CA ASN A 605 -1.19 -5.78 -29.59
C ASN A 605 -1.90 -4.42 -29.67
N SER A 606 -3.12 -4.29 -29.17
CA SER A 606 -3.87 -3.03 -29.26
C SER A 606 -3.28 -1.90 -28.41
N VAL A 607 -2.65 -2.23 -27.29
CA VAL A 607 -1.97 -1.29 -26.39
C VAL A 607 -0.77 -1.98 -25.71
N LEU A 608 0.20 -1.21 -25.25
CA LEU A 608 1.56 -1.66 -24.96
C LEU A 608 2.09 -1.20 -23.59
N LEU A 609 1.96 0.08 -23.22
CA LEU A 609 2.58 0.65 -22.02
C LEU A 609 1.53 1.02 -20.96
N ALA A 610 1.80 0.63 -19.71
CA ALA A 610 0.97 0.96 -18.56
C ALA A 610 1.80 0.91 -17.25
N PRO A 611 2.43 2.01 -16.82
CA PRO A 611 3.21 2.05 -15.58
C PRO A 611 2.36 1.78 -14.33
N MET A 612 2.42 0.54 -13.84
CA MET A 612 1.73 0.05 -12.65
C MET A 612 2.53 0.30 -11.35
N PRO A 613 1.90 0.19 -10.17
CA PRO A 613 2.61 0.14 -8.91
C PRO A 613 3.40 -1.17 -8.83
N THR A 614 4.68 -1.09 -8.46
CA THR A 614 5.58 -2.26 -8.40
C THR A 614 5.94 -2.66 -6.97
N ALA A 615 5.07 -2.40 -5.99
CA ALA A 615 5.31 -2.57 -4.56
C ALA A 615 6.05 -3.87 -4.16
N SER A 616 5.65 -5.03 -4.69
CA SER A 616 6.33 -6.30 -4.39
C SER A 616 7.54 -6.56 -5.31
N THR A 617 7.42 -6.28 -6.61
CA THR A 617 8.45 -6.61 -7.61
C THR A 617 9.67 -5.68 -7.53
N ALA A 618 9.46 -4.40 -7.24
CA ALA A 618 10.51 -3.44 -6.94
C ALA A 618 11.29 -3.83 -5.68
N GLN A 619 10.59 -4.27 -4.63
CA GLN A 619 11.24 -4.80 -3.43
C GLN A 619 12.09 -6.06 -3.71
N ILE A 620 11.62 -6.96 -4.58
CA ILE A 620 12.38 -8.14 -5.00
C ILE A 620 13.67 -7.72 -5.72
N LEU A 621 13.60 -6.80 -6.67
CA LEU A 621 14.78 -6.35 -7.43
C LEU A 621 15.68 -5.38 -6.65
N GLY A 622 15.17 -4.78 -5.57
CA GLY A 622 15.89 -3.81 -4.75
C GLY A 622 15.80 -2.37 -5.27
N ASN A 623 14.77 -2.04 -6.04
CA ASN A 623 14.51 -0.71 -6.60
C ASN A 623 13.43 0.04 -5.83
N ASN A 624 13.33 1.36 -6.03
CA ASN A 624 12.18 2.16 -5.64
C ASN A 624 10.96 1.85 -6.54
N GLU A 625 9.76 2.12 -6.01
CA GLU A 625 8.52 1.78 -6.67
C GLU A 625 8.29 2.64 -7.92
N SER A 626 8.03 1.97 -9.04
CA SER A 626 7.48 2.53 -10.27
C SER A 626 8.19 3.82 -10.76
N ILE A 627 7.39 4.83 -11.09
CA ILE A 627 7.77 6.21 -11.43
C ILE A 627 7.88 7.13 -10.20
N GLU A 628 7.82 6.62 -8.97
CA GLU A 628 7.73 7.46 -7.77
C GLU A 628 9.11 7.95 -7.30
N PRO A 629 9.20 9.19 -6.78
CA PRO A 629 10.33 9.61 -5.97
C PRO A 629 10.42 8.81 -4.66
N TYR A 630 11.58 8.84 -3.99
CA TYR A 630 11.69 8.28 -2.64
C TYR A 630 10.77 9.04 -1.68
N THR A 631 9.89 8.30 -1.00
CA THR A 631 8.97 8.88 -0.02
C THR A 631 9.67 9.33 1.26
N SER A 632 10.83 8.74 1.56
CA SER A 632 11.69 9.04 2.70
C SER A 632 13.08 8.43 2.47
N ASN A 633 14.15 9.08 2.94
CA ASN A 633 15.48 8.46 2.96
C ASN A 633 15.72 7.54 4.16
N VAL A 634 14.74 7.42 5.07
CA VAL A 634 14.74 6.40 6.12
C VAL A 634 13.35 5.77 6.22
N TYR A 635 13.27 4.46 6.20
CA TYR A 635 12.00 3.75 6.28
C TYR A 635 12.14 2.49 7.14
N THR A 636 11.04 2.06 7.72
CA THR A 636 10.99 0.84 8.52
C THR A 636 10.43 -0.29 7.67
N ARG A 637 11.17 -1.39 7.53
CA ARG A 637 10.68 -2.63 6.90
C ARG A 637 10.31 -3.65 7.95
N ASN A 638 9.07 -4.09 7.91
CA ASN A 638 8.60 -5.21 8.73
C ASN A 638 8.81 -6.51 7.97
N VAL A 639 9.57 -7.43 8.57
CA VAL A 639 9.69 -8.83 8.15
C VAL A 639 9.20 -9.72 9.29
N LEU A 640 9.08 -11.03 9.05
CA LEU A 640 8.57 -11.98 10.06
C LEU A 640 9.38 -11.96 11.37
N SER A 641 10.67 -11.62 11.31
CA SER A 641 11.56 -11.56 12.48
C SER A 641 11.58 -10.21 13.21
N GLY A 642 10.95 -9.17 12.66
CA GLY A 642 10.91 -7.85 13.30
C GLY A 642 10.87 -6.68 12.33
N SER A 643 11.02 -5.47 12.88
CA SER A 643 11.06 -4.20 12.14
C SER A 643 12.49 -3.69 12.02
N PHE A 644 12.99 -3.52 10.81
CA PHE A 644 14.35 -3.04 10.52
C PHE A 644 14.29 -1.60 10.01
N GLN A 645 15.15 -0.73 10.53
CA GLN A 645 15.35 0.60 9.95
C GLN A 645 16.31 0.50 8.78
N ILE A 646 15.91 1.03 7.64
CA ILE A 646 16.68 1.02 6.40
C ILE A 646 16.82 2.45 5.92
N PHE A 647 18.05 2.83 5.64
CA PHE A 647 18.38 4.09 5.00
C PHE A 647 18.40 3.91 3.47
N ASN A 648 18.14 4.99 2.73
CA ASN A 648 18.36 5.00 1.29
C ASN A 648 19.83 4.65 1.02
N MET A 649 20.06 3.51 0.39
CA MET A 649 21.39 2.94 0.18
C MET A 649 22.27 3.86 -0.67
N HIS A 650 21.68 4.56 -1.64
CA HIS A 650 22.40 5.52 -2.47
C HIS A 650 22.90 6.71 -1.63
N LEU A 651 22.03 7.28 -0.79
CA LEU A 651 22.40 8.35 0.14
C LEU A 651 23.48 7.88 1.12
N MET A 652 23.34 6.69 1.68
CA MET A 652 24.30 6.13 2.63
C MET A 652 25.68 6.00 1.98
N ASN A 653 25.76 5.48 0.76
CA ASN A 653 27.01 5.36 0.02
C ASN A 653 27.64 6.74 -0.26
N ASP A 654 26.86 7.73 -0.70
CA ASP A 654 27.36 9.09 -0.92
C ASP A 654 27.89 9.73 0.36
N LEU A 655 27.15 9.61 1.47
CA LEU A 655 27.59 10.14 2.76
C LEU A 655 28.84 9.44 3.27
N MET A 656 29.03 8.15 2.96
CA MET A 656 30.27 7.44 3.27
C MET A 656 31.43 7.91 2.39
N HIS A 657 31.21 8.12 1.09
CA HIS A 657 32.24 8.68 0.19
C HIS A 657 32.66 10.11 0.58
N LEU A 658 31.77 10.85 1.24
CA LEU A 658 32.04 12.18 1.79
C LEU A 658 32.58 12.16 3.23
N ASP A 659 32.81 10.98 3.82
CA ASP A 659 33.21 10.81 5.23
C ASP A 659 32.25 11.48 6.24
N LEU A 660 30.96 11.57 5.90
CA LEU A 660 29.90 12.16 6.73
C LEU A 660 29.03 11.11 7.44
N TRP A 661 29.20 9.82 7.14
CA TRP A 661 28.37 8.76 7.70
C TRP A 661 28.85 8.29 9.08
N ASP A 662 28.24 8.83 10.13
CA ASP A 662 28.46 8.47 11.52
C ASP A 662 27.14 8.21 12.28
N ASP A 663 27.22 7.82 13.55
CA ASP A 663 26.03 7.57 14.37
C ASP A 663 25.20 8.84 14.59
N ASP A 664 25.84 10.02 14.65
CA ASP A 664 25.16 11.31 14.78
C ASP A 664 24.35 11.62 13.52
N MET A 665 24.88 11.29 12.33
CA MET A 665 24.22 11.50 11.03
C MET A 665 22.95 10.66 10.93
N LYS A 666 23.03 9.40 11.37
CA LYS A 666 21.86 8.53 11.46
C LYS A 666 20.79 9.13 12.36
N LEU A 667 21.19 9.60 13.54
CA LEU A 667 20.26 10.22 14.50
C LEU A 667 19.63 11.48 13.93
N GLU A 668 20.39 12.33 13.23
CA GLU A 668 19.88 13.53 12.56
C GLU A 668 18.89 13.20 11.44
N ILE A 669 19.21 12.22 10.59
CA ILE A 669 18.30 11.79 9.51
C ILE A 669 17.01 11.22 10.10
N ILE A 670 17.08 10.42 11.17
CA ILE A 670 15.90 9.88 11.87
C ILE A 670 15.08 11.01 12.52
N LYS A 671 15.75 11.96 13.20
CA LYS A 671 15.13 13.16 13.81
C LYS A 671 14.37 13.96 12.76
N ASN A 672 14.95 14.13 11.58
CA ASN A 672 14.35 14.80 10.42
C ASN A 672 13.43 13.89 9.57
N LYS A 673 13.08 12.69 10.06
CA LYS A 673 12.17 11.73 9.39
C LYS A 673 12.58 11.41 7.94
N GLY A 674 13.88 11.26 7.72
CA GLY A 674 14.47 10.95 6.42
C GLY A 674 14.70 12.16 5.53
N SER A 675 14.32 13.37 5.95
CA SER A 675 14.76 14.59 5.28
C SER A 675 16.22 14.87 5.61
N ILE A 676 16.97 15.34 4.61
CA ILE A 676 18.34 15.83 4.79
C ILE A 676 18.48 17.33 4.52
N GLN A 677 17.37 18.02 4.22
CA GLN A 677 17.42 19.42 3.79
C GLN A 677 17.97 20.35 4.87
N ASN A 678 17.68 20.05 6.14
CA ASN A 678 18.08 20.86 7.30
C ASN A 678 19.40 20.42 7.95
N ILE A 679 20.14 19.49 7.33
CA ILE A 679 21.42 19.00 7.85
C ILE A 679 22.54 19.79 7.16
N GLU A 680 23.05 20.84 7.81
CA GLU A 680 23.99 21.82 7.21
C GLU A 680 25.31 21.21 6.75
N ARG A 681 25.77 20.14 7.42
CA ARG A 681 27.02 19.45 7.05
C ARG A 681 26.93 18.67 5.72
N ILE A 682 25.73 18.45 5.18
CA ILE A 682 25.55 17.78 3.90
C ILE A 682 25.59 18.85 2.77
N PRO A 683 26.44 18.69 1.75
CA PRO A 683 26.52 19.62 0.62
C PRO A 683 25.18 19.82 -0.09
N GLN A 684 24.94 21.04 -0.61
CA GLN A 684 23.69 21.39 -1.28
C GLN A 684 23.33 20.46 -2.44
N GLU A 685 24.32 20.05 -3.24
CA GLU A 685 24.12 19.12 -4.36
C GLU A 685 23.52 17.77 -3.90
N ILE A 686 24.02 17.22 -2.79
CA ILE A 686 23.49 15.99 -2.19
C ILE A 686 22.09 16.23 -1.63
N ARG A 687 21.85 17.37 -0.98
CA ARG A 687 20.51 17.74 -0.49
C ARG A 687 19.50 17.83 -1.62
N ASP A 688 19.87 18.43 -2.75
CA ASP A 688 19.01 18.52 -3.93
C ASP A 688 18.73 17.15 -4.57
N LEU A 689 19.74 16.28 -4.64
CA LEU A 689 19.62 14.93 -5.20
C LEU A 689 18.67 14.04 -4.40
N TYR A 690 18.73 14.09 -3.06
CA TYR A 690 17.95 13.24 -2.17
C TYR A 690 16.76 13.94 -1.51
N LYS A 691 16.18 14.95 -2.19
CA LYS A 691 14.86 15.45 -1.80
C LYS A 691 13.88 14.29 -1.70
N THR A 692 13.06 14.31 -0.66
CA THR A 692 11.94 13.38 -0.54
C THR A 692 10.75 13.91 -1.34
N VAL A 693 9.80 13.05 -1.69
CA VAL A 693 8.59 13.47 -2.44
C VAL A 693 7.81 14.62 -1.77
N TRP A 694 7.94 14.76 -0.45
CA TRP A 694 7.28 15.80 0.36
C TRP A 694 7.94 17.18 0.25
N GLU A 695 9.15 17.22 -0.31
CA GLU A 695 9.98 18.42 -0.52
C GLU A 695 9.98 18.82 -2.00
N MET A 696 9.30 18.06 -2.86
CA MET A 696 9.20 18.29 -4.29
C MET A 696 7.87 18.98 -4.64
N SER A 697 7.92 19.84 -5.65
CA SER A 697 6.73 20.41 -6.26
C SER A 697 5.90 19.31 -6.92
N GLN A 698 4.64 19.15 -6.51
CA GLN A 698 3.73 18.21 -7.15
C GLN A 698 3.36 18.63 -8.59
N ARG A 699 3.55 19.92 -8.93
CA ARG A 699 3.40 20.38 -10.32
C ARG A 699 4.46 19.74 -11.21
N ASP A 700 5.71 19.70 -10.75
CA ASP A 700 6.81 19.11 -11.53
C ASP A 700 6.59 17.60 -11.73
N ILE A 701 6.05 16.92 -10.73
CA ILE A 701 5.65 15.50 -10.84
C ILE A 701 4.55 15.31 -11.89
N ILE A 702 3.54 16.19 -11.91
CA ILE A 702 2.47 16.19 -12.92
C ILE A 702 3.04 16.50 -14.32
N ASP A 703 4.01 17.40 -14.43
CA ASP A 703 4.66 17.74 -15.70
C ASP A 703 5.42 16.55 -16.28
N MET A 704 6.21 15.88 -15.46
CA MET A 704 6.90 14.66 -15.87
C MET A 704 5.92 13.53 -16.23
N ALA A 705 4.77 13.45 -15.54
CA ALA A 705 3.70 12.51 -15.85
C ALA A 705 3.01 12.79 -17.18
N ALA A 706 2.77 14.07 -17.51
CA ALA A 706 2.22 14.48 -18.80
C ALA A 706 3.23 14.23 -19.94
N ASP A 707 4.50 14.59 -19.72
CA ASP A 707 5.59 14.38 -20.66
C ASP A 707 5.72 12.89 -21.07
N ARG A 708 5.74 11.96 -20.10
CA ARG A 708 5.75 10.52 -20.42
C ARG A 708 4.41 10.02 -20.94
N GLY A 709 3.30 10.68 -20.56
CA GLY A 709 1.95 10.34 -20.97
C GLY A 709 1.76 10.36 -22.49
N ALA A 710 2.51 11.21 -23.20
CA ALA A 710 2.55 11.25 -24.66
C ALA A 710 3.02 9.93 -25.30
N PHE A 711 3.77 9.11 -24.57
CA PHE A 711 4.29 7.82 -25.03
C PHE A 711 3.62 6.63 -24.33
N ILE A 712 2.57 6.84 -23.52
CA ILE A 712 1.83 5.80 -22.79
C ILE A 712 0.41 5.67 -23.35
N ASP A 713 0.13 4.55 -24.01
CA ASP A 713 -1.13 4.30 -24.70
C ASP A 713 -2.28 3.89 -23.75
N GLN A 714 -1.97 3.36 -22.57
CA GLN A 714 -2.94 3.20 -21.49
C GLN A 714 -2.91 4.40 -20.53
N SER A 715 -2.53 4.24 -19.27
CA SER A 715 -2.34 5.32 -18.29
C SER A 715 -1.19 4.97 -17.34
N GLN A 716 -1.06 5.68 -16.22
CA GLN A 716 -0.04 5.46 -15.20
C GLN A 716 -0.63 5.64 -13.78
N SER A 717 -0.19 4.82 -12.83
CA SER A 717 -0.62 4.91 -11.43
C SER A 717 0.03 6.09 -10.71
N LEU A 718 -0.52 7.29 -10.87
CA LEU A 718 0.07 8.52 -10.34
C LEU A 718 -0.38 8.81 -8.90
N ASN A 719 0.46 8.50 -7.91
CA ASN A 719 0.23 8.95 -6.53
C ASN A 719 0.60 10.43 -6.36
N ILE A 720 -0.21 11.16 -5.59
CA ILE A 720 0.01 12.57 -5.25
C ILE A 720 0.34 12.69 -3.76
N PHE A 721 1.38 13.45 -3.44
CA PHE A 721 1.89 13.58 -2.07
C PHE A 721 1.77 15.02 -1.60
N ILE A 722 0.87 15.28 -0.64
CA ILE A 722 0.66 16.62 -0.09
C ILE A 722 0.70 16.51 1.43
N ALA A 723 1.77 17.04 2.03
CA ALA A 723 2.02 16.92 3.46
C ALA A 723 0.91 17.56 4.32
N ARG A 724 0.40 18.72 3.92
CA ARG A 724 -0.68 19.46 4.59
C ARG A 724 -1.81 19.73 3.60
N PRO A 725 -2.69 18.76 3.36
CA PRO A 725 -3.73 18.90 2.35
C PRO A 725 -4.80 19.88 2.83
N ASN A 726 -5.27 20.74 1.93
CA ASN A 726 -6.40 21.64 2.14
C ASN A 726 -7.20 21.77 0.84
N TYR A 727 -8.39 22.36 0.90
CA TYR A 727 -9.25 22.47 -0.28
C TYR A 727 -8.56 23.15 -1.47
N GLY A 728 -7.81 24.22 -1.24
CA GLY A 728 -7.15 25.00 -2.30
C GLY A 728 -6.00 24.26 -3.00
N ASN A 729 -5.12 23.61 -2.25
CA ASN A 729 -3.98 22.90 -2.84
C ASN A 729 -4.40 21.61 -3.57
N ILE A 730 -5.37 20.86 -3.04
CA ILE A 730 -5.92 19.68 -3.72
C ILE A 730 -6.65 20.10 -4.99
N THR A 731 -7.48 21.14 -4.92
CA THR A 731 -8.21 21.66 -6.08
C THR A 731 -7.25 22.11 -7.18
N SER A 732 -6.28 22.97 -6.86
CA SER A 732 -5.32 23.44 -7.85
C SER A 732 -4.50 22.31 -8.48
N MET A 733 -4.14 21.27 -7.71
CA MET A 733 -3.44 20.09 -8.21
C MET A 733 -4.28 19.29 -9.22
N HIS A 734 -5.54 18.97 -8.90
CA HIS A 734 -6.40 18.23 -9.82
C HIS A 734 -6.66 19.00 -11.12
N PHE A 735 -7.00 20.29 -11.00
CA PHE A 735 -7.21 21.15 -12.16
C PHE A 735 -5.94 21.26 -13.02
N TYR A 736 -4.75 21.31 -12.40
CA TYR A 736 -3.49 21.34 -13.13
C TYR A 736 -3.24 20.05 -13.93
N GLY A 737 -3.53 18.87 -13.36
CA GLY A 737 -3.43 17.59 -14.06
C GLY A 737 -4.45 17.41 -15.19
N TRP A 738 -5.66 17.95 -15.02
CA TRP A 738 -6.75 17.89 -16.00
C TRP A 738 -6.58 18.87 -17.17
N GLN A 739 -6.21 20.12 -16.87
CA GLN A 739 -6.42 21.35 -17.66
C GLN A 739 -6.56 21.16 -19.19
N LYS A 740 -7.80 21.39 -19.66
CA LYS A 740 -8.23 21.61 -21.04
C LYS A 740 -7.93 23.07 -21.42
N VAL A 741 -7.14 23.26 -22.47
CA VAL A 741 -6.61 24.56 -22.92
C VAL A 741 -7.73 25.41 -23.52
N CYS A 742 -8.05 26.55 -22.92
CA CYS A 742 -8.97 27.55 -23.49
C CYS A 742 -8.24 28.72 -24.17
N THR A 743 -6.90 28.75 -24.20
CA THR A 743 -6.12 29.81 -24.86
C THR A 743 -4.85 29.24 -25.47
N ALA A 744 -4.53 29.62 -26.71
CA ALA A 744 -3.46 29.05 -27.56
C ALA A 744 -2.02 29.05 -27.00
N PHE A 745 -1.79 29.50 -25.76
CA PHE A 745 -0.47 29.70 -25.16
C PHE A 745 -0.11 28.78 -23.98
N LEU A 746 -1.02 27.93 -23.48
CA LEU A 746 -0.73 26.95 -22.43
C LEU A 746 -0.91 25.54 -22.99
N MET A 747 0.13 24.69 -22.94
CA MET A 747 0.05 23.30 -23.43
C MET A 747 -0.95 22.47 -22.62
N TYR A 748 -1.70 21.62 -23.32
CA TYR A 748 -2.64 20.65 -22.77
C TYR A 748 -1.88 19.59 -21.98
N LYS A 749 -1.98 19.56 -20.64
CA LYS A 749 -1.39 18.46 -19.86
C LYS A 749 -2.18 17.19 -20.07
N GLY A 750 -3.49 17.24 -19.91
CA GLY A 750 -4.40 16.15 -20.28
C GLY A 750 -3.97 14.78 -19.78
N LEU A 751 -3.70 14.64 -18.48
CA LEU A 751 -3.49 13.34 -17.85
C LEU A 751 -4.74 12.47 -18.01
N LYS A 752 -4.56 11.16 -18.19
CA LYS A 752 -5.66 10.18 -18.17
C LYS A 752 -6.05 9.87 -16.72
N THR A 753 -5.08 9.54 -15.88
CA THR A 753 -5.23 9.40 -14.43
C THR A 753 -4.65 10.64 -13.74
N GLY A 754 -5.51 11.47 -13.15
CA GLY A 754 -5.10 12.64 -12.38
C GLY A 754 -4.57 12.28 -11.01
N MET A 755 -5.12 11.24 -10.38
CA MET A 755 -4.70 10.78 -9.07
C MET A 755 -5.07 9.31 -8.85
N TYR A 756 -4.09 8.50 -8.47
CA TYR A 756 -4.27 7.20 -7.83
C TYR A 756 -4.58 7.43 -6.35
N TYR A 757 -3.61 7.35 -5.43
CA TYR A 757 -3.83 7.77 -4.04
C TYR A 757 -3.40 9.21 -3.78
N LEU A 758 -4.17 9.90 -2.94
CA LEU A 758 -3.66 11.04 -2.17
C LEU A 758 -2.93 10.52 -0.93
N ARG A 759 -1.65 10.83 -0.82
CA ARG A 759 -0.81 10.53 0.34
C ARG A 759 -0.58 11.80 1.14
N THR A 760 -0.81 11.72 2.45
CA THR A 760 -0.74 12.86 3.38
C THR A 760 0.19 12.53 4.54
N ARG A 761 0.67 13.56 5.26
CA ARG A 761 1.38 13.38 6.53
C ARG A 761 0.48 13.87 7.68
N PRO A 762 0.47 13.19 8.85
CA PRO A 762 -0.22 13.70 10.02
C PRO A 762 0.26 15.12 10.37
N ALA A 763 -0.67 16.00 10.77
CA ALA A 763 -0.34 17.37 11.16
C ALA A 763 0.47 17.44 12.46
N VAL A 764 0.30 16.44 13.34
CA VAL A 764 1.03 16.31 14.60
C VAL A 764 2.01 15.16 14.47
N ASP A 765 3.26 15.44 14.81
CA ASP A 765 4.30 14.44 14.86
C ASP A 765 4.04 13.46 16.02
N ALA A 766 3.85 12.18 15.71
CA ALA A 766 3.85 11.14 16.74
C ALA A 766 5.19 11.17 17.50
N VAL A 767 5.15 11.07 18.83
CA VAL A 767 6.36 11.02 19.67
C VAL A 767 7.22 9.84 19.21
N GLN A 768 8.43 10.12 18.72
CA GLN A 768 9.37 9.08 18.30
C GLN A 768 9.90 8.33 19.53
N PHE A 769 9.57 7.05 19.66
CA PHE A 769 10.02 6.18 20.76
C PHE A 769 11.35 5.47 20.46
N THR A 770 11.80 5.46 19.20
CA THR A 770 12.95 4.68 18.73
C THR A 770 14.30 5.35 18.94
N VAL A 771 14.33 6.63 19.28
CA VAL A 771 15.58 7.36 19.49
C VAL A 771 15.87 7.45 20.99
N ASP A 772 17.09 7.08 21.38
CA ASP A 772 17.57 7.32 22.73
C ASP A 772 17.57 8.83 22.99
N LYS A 773 16.54 9.31 23.70
CA LYS A 773 16.36 10.73 24.04
C LYS A 773 17.55 11.28 24.83
N THR A 774 18.31 10.42 25.52
CA THR A 774 19.52 10.81 26.26
C THR A 774 20.63 11.20 25.30
N ARG A 775 20.90 10.37 24.28
CA ARG A 775 21.86 10.70 23.21
C ARG A 775 21.45 11.92 22.38
N LEU A 776 20.17 12.07 22.05
CA LEU A 776 19.67 13.29 21.36
C LEU A 776 19.92 14.55 22.19
N LYS A 777 19.69 14.50 23.51
CA LYS A 777 19.96 15.63 24.41
C LYS A 777 21.45 15.90 24.55
N GLU A 778 22.29 14.86 24.65
CA GLU A 778 23.75 15.00 24.67
C GLU A 778 24.24 15.66 23.37
N TYR A 779 23.73 15.23 22.22
CA TYR A 779 24.03 15.82 20.91
C TYR A 779 23.58 17.28 20.81
N ASP A 780 22.33 17.58 21.20
CA ASP A 780 21.79 18.95 21.21
C ASP A 780 22.61 19.86 22.15
N ASN A 781 23.08 19.35 23.30
CA ASN A 781 23.95 20.08 24.23
C ASN A 781 25.35 20.33 23.66
N ILE A 782 25.97 19.35 22.99
CA ILE A 782 27.29 19.48 22.36
C ILE A 782 27.26 20.52 21.23
N ASN A 783 26.19 20.56 20.44
CA ASN A 783 26.04 21.54 19.36
C ASN A 783 25.66 22.94 19.87
N ALA A 784 24.89 23.04 20.96
CA ALA A 784 24.65 24.33 21.64
C ALA A 784 25.96 24.93 22.19
N ASP A 785 26.87 24.10 22.73
CA ASP A 785 28.19 24.53 23.21
C ASP A 785 29.19 24.90 22.09
N LYS A 786 29.07 24.31 20.89
CA LYS A 786 29.87 24.72 19.73
C LYS A 786 29.41 26.04 19.14
N ASN A 787 28.11 26.30 19.12
CA ASN A 787 27.55 27.57 18.64
C ASN A 787 27.70 28.72 19.66
N SER A 788 27.83 28.43 20.95
CA SER A 788 28.12 29.47 21.98
C SER A 788 29.61 29.85 22.07
N LYS A 789 30.52 28.96 21.64
CA LYS A 789 31.98 29.20 21.62
C LYS A 789 32.50 29.85 20.33
N SER A 790 31.72 29.86 19.25
CA SER A 790 32.08 30.55 18.00
C SER A 790 31.62 32.02 17.95
N SER A 791 30.80 32.47 18.92
CA SER A 791 30.25 33.83 18.97
C SER A 791 31.01 34.80 19.90
N SER A 792 32.21 34.45 20.39
CA SER A 792 32.94 35.25 21.37
C SER A 792 34.41 35.49 21.02
N SER A 793 34.70 36.13 19.88
CA SER A 793 35.98 36.81 19.64
C SER A 793 35.95 37.70 18.39
N SER A 794 35.62 39.00 18.58
CA SER A 794 36.24 40.18 17.93
C SER A 794 35.25 41.35 17.81
N THR A 795 35.52 42.42 18.56
CA THR A 795 34.81 43.72 18.60
C THR A 795 35.19 44.63 17.40
N PRO A 796 34.39 45.67 17.08
CA PRO A 796 34.17 46.18 15.71
C PRO A 796 34.83 47.53 15.37
N ALA A 797 34.94 47.85 14.07
CA ALA A 797 35.20 49.21 13.57
C ALA A 797 34.58 49.44 12.16
N THR A 798 33.53 50.26 12.14
CA THR A 798 33.21 51.38 11.21
C THR A 798 33.56 51.26 9.71
N THR A 799 32.57 51.21 8.81
CA THR A 799 32.25 52.28 7.80
C THR A 799 31.10 51.95 6.82
N SER A 800 30.17 52.90 6.78
CA SER A 800 28.99 53.19 5.94
C SER A 800 28.90 52.83 4.44
N LYS A 801 27.62 52.83 3.97
CA LYS A 801 27.03 53.17 2.64
C LYS A 801 26.89 52.01 1.63
N LEU A 802 25.82 51.87 0.83
CA LEU A 802 24.50 52.50 0.62
C LEU A 802 23.88 51.77 -0.61
N ALA A 803 22.57 51.47 -0.62
CA ALA A 803 21.61 51.77 -1.70
C ALA A 803 20.41 50.80 -1.81
N THR A 804 19.24 51.42 -1.65
CA THR A 804 17.85 50.97 -1.58
C THR A 804 17.12 51.11 -2.93
N LYS A 805 15.97 50.41 -3.11
CA LYS A 805 14.64 50.88 -3.66
C LYS A 805 13.86 49.71 -4.33
N VAL A 806 12.54 49.49 -4.22
CA VAL A 806 11.34 50.39 -4.29
C VAL A 806 10.06 49.76 -3.66
N MET A 807 9.37 50.55 -2.79
CA MET A 807 7.92 50.89 -2.57
C MET A 807 6.73 49.92 -2.75
N GLU A 808 5.52 50.13 -2.17
CA GLU A 808 4.94 50.77 -0.94
C GLU A 808 3.39 50.89 -1.09
N CYS A 809 2.70 51.23 0.03
CA CYS A 809 1.38 51.89 0.22
C CYS A 809 0.08 51.05 0.40
N THR A 810 -0.83 51.27 1.39
CA THR A 810 -0.88 52.07 2.65
C THR A 810 -2.23 51.86 3.41
N LEU A 811 -2.21 51.99 4.75
CA LEU A 811 -3.20 52.59 5.71
C LEU A 811 -4.57 51.91 5.96
N SER A 812 -5.17 51.82 7.17
CA SER A 812 -4.96 52.50 8.48
C SER A 812 -5.75 51.82 9.63
N SER A 813 -5.24 51.98 10.88
CA SER A 813 -5.88 52.03 12.23
C SER A 813 -6.68 50.80 12.73
N GLY A 814 -6.52 50.29 13.96
CA GLY A 814 -5.74 50.69 15.14
C GLY A 814 -5.97 49.66 16.26
N ASP A 815 -5.04 49.68 17.22
CA ASP A 815 -5.11 49.13 18.59
C ASP A 815 -4.84 47.63 18.89
N GLU A 816 -3.71 47.47 19.60
CA GLU A 816 -3.40 46.52 20.69
C GLU A 816 -3.06 45.03 20.40
N CYS A 817 -1.75 44.79 20.18
CA CYS A 817 -0.85 44.05 21.07
C CYS A 817 -1.39 42.81 21.83
N LYS A 818 -1.08 41.58 21.35
CA LYS A 818 -0.40 40.50 22.12
C LYS A 818 -0.31 39.14 21.38
N ILE A 819 0.95 38.77 21.19
CA ILE A 819 1.62 37.44 21.13
C ILE A 819 0.86 36.27 21.80
N LEU A 820 0.99 35.05 21.19
CA LEU A 820 0.99 33.67 21.76
C LEU A 820 -0.18 32.72 21.41
N HIS A 821 0.16 31.71 20.60
CA HIS A 821 -0.10 30.25 20.73
C HIS A 821 -1.50 29.58 20.70
N SER A 822 -1.48 28.43 19.98
CA SER A 822 -2.18 27.13 20.16
C SER A 822 -3.67 27.03 19.78
N ASP A 823 -4.08 26.21 18.81
CA ASP A 823 -4.06 24.74 18.61
C ASP A 823 -5.03 23.91 19.47
N SER A 824 -5.59 22.88 18.81
CA SER A 824 -6.29 21.68 19.33
C SER A 824 -7.83 21.68 19.40
N ALA A 825 -8.44 21.36 18.25
CA ALA A 825 -9.77 20.77 18.17
C ALA A 825 -9.77 19.65 17.12
N LYS A 826 -9.25 18.45 17.47
CA LYS A 826 -9.53 17.17 16.78
C LYS A 826 -8.93 15.87 17.38
N THR A 827 -8.27 15.89 18.54
CA THR A 827 -7.58 14.72 19.11
C THR A 827 -8.16 14.25 20.46
N ARG A 828 -9.39 13.71 20.48
CA ARG A 828 -9.94 13.10 21.72
C ARG A 828 -9.54 11.62 21.93
N GLY A 829 -9.03 10.94 20.90
CA GLY A 829 -8.50 9.56 20.99
C GLY A 829 -7.03 9.49 21.43
N ASP A 830 -6.18 10.37 20.87
CA ASP A 830 -4.73 10.32 21.07
C ASP A 830 -4.24 10.98 22.37
N LEU A 831 -4.96 11.98 22.90
CA LEU A 831 -4.59 12.62 24.17
C LEU A 831 -4.69 11.64 25.35
N ARG A 832 -5.63 10.68 25.29
CA ARG A 832 -5.78 9.64 26.33
C ARG A 832 -4.56 8.72 26.36
N LEU A 833 -4.07 8.28 25.19
CA LEU A 833 -2.88 7.43 25.12
C LEU A 833 -1.62 8.18 25.58
N LEU A 834 -1.52 9.47 25.25
CA LEU A 834 -0.37 10.31 25.61
C LEU A 834 -0.31 10.60 27.12
N VAL A 835 -1.47 10.83 27.76
CA VAL A 835 -1.59 10.98 29.23
C VAL A 835 -1.28 9.66 29.95
N VAL A 836 -1.77 8.52 29.46
CA VAL A 836 -1.44 7.18 30.01
C VAL A 836 0.06 6.89 29.89
N ALA A 837 0.65 7.17 28.72
CA ALA A 837 2.08 6.92 28.47
C ALA A 837 2.97 7.84 29.31
N PHE A 838 2.62 9.12 29.44
CA PHE A 838 3.33 10.07 30.28
C PHE A 838 3.23 9.73 31.78
N GLY A 839 2.03 9.33 32.24
CA GLY A 839 1.79 8.84 33.60
C GLY A 839 2.65 7.62 33.93
N ARG A 840 2.77 6.67 33.01
CA ARG A 840 3.66 5.49 33.12
C ARG A 840 5.15 5.84 33.17
N GLN A 841 5.56 6.90 32.48
CA GLN A 841 6.97 7.30 32.44
C GLN A 841 7.38 8.01 33.74
N MET A 842 6.47 8.82 34.30
CA MET A 842 6.66 9.53 35.57
C MET A 842 6.45 8.64 36.79
N SER A 843 5.73 7.52 36.67
CA SER A 843 5.46 6.62 37.81
C SER A 843 6.69 5.82 38.25
N ARG A 844 7.54 5.42 37.31
CA ARG A 844 8.70 4.53 37.58
C ARG A 844 9.71 5.07 38.61
N PRO A 845 10.16 6.35 38.57
CA PRO A 845 11.10 6.87 39.56
C PRO A 845 10.53 6.89 40.99
N ILE A 846 9.24 7.21 41.12
CA ILE A 846 8.55 7.26 42.42
C ILE A 846 8.28 5.83 42.93
N ALA A 847 7.84 4.93 42.04
CA ALA A 847 7.65 3.52 42.35
C ALA A 847 8.94 2.88 42.86
N ARG A 848 10.11 3.19 42.26
CA ARG A 848 11.42 2.73 42.76
C ARG A 848 11.71 3.17 44.19
N LYS A 849 11.35 4.41 44.57
CA LYS A 849 11.49 4.87 45.96
C LYS A 849 10.58 4.09 46.92
N ILE A 850 9.34 3.80 46.51
CA ILE A 850 8.40 2.98 47.30
C ILE A 850 8.93 1.56 47.46
N ILE A 851 9.47 0.95 46.40
CA ILE A 851 10.09 -0.38 46.43
C ILE A 851 11.25 -0.40 47.43
N THR A 852 12.17 0.57 47.35
CA THR A 852 13.30 0.68 48.29
C THR A 852 12.84 0.90 49.74
N TYR A 853 11.76 1.65 49.96
CA TYR A 853 11.17 1.87 51.27
C TYR A 853 10.45 0.62 51.81
N ALA A 854 9.75 -0.12 50.94
CA ALA A 854 9.06 -1.37 51.27
C ALA A 854 10.04 -2.47 51.73
N ILE A 855 11.27 -2.47 51.22
CA ILE A 855 12.33 -3.36 51.70
C ILE A 855 12.64 -3.10 53.18
N LYS A 856 12.54 -1.84 53.65
CA LYS A 856 12.85 -1.44 55.03
C LYS A 856 11.65 -1.49 55.98
N HIS A 857 10.41 -1.54 55.47
CA HIS A 857 9.19 -1.55 56.28
C HIS A 857 8.31 -2.77 56.02
N PRO A 858 8.47 -3.85 56.82
CA PRO A 858 7.73 -5.11 56.66
C PRO A 858 6.21 -4.96 56.68
N TYR A 859 5.68 -3.98 57.42
CA TYR A 859 4.25 -3.69 57.47
C TYR A 859 3.69 -3.29 56.10
N LEU A 860 4.32 -2.32 55.45
CA LEU A 860 3.94 -1.83 54.12
C LEU A 860 4.07 -2.96 53.08
N ARG A 861 5.16 -3.71 53.14
CA ARG A 861 5.43 -4.86 52.27
C ARG A 861 4.34 -5.93 52.38
N ASN A 862 4.10 -6.44 53.58
CA ASN A 862 3.30 -7.66 53.77
C ASN A 862 1.79 -7.41 53.83
N ARG A 863 1.34 -6.26 54.36
CA ARG A 863 -0.10 -5.97 54.48
C ARG A 863 -0.68 -5.19 53.30
N ILE A 864 0.15 -4.46 52.55
CA ILE A 864 -0.35 -3.57 51.50
C ILE A 864 0.17 -4.02 50.14
N LEU A 865 1.49 -3.94 49.90
CA LEU A 865 2.03 -4.09 48.55
C LEU A 865 1.91 -5.53 48.02
N VAL A 866 2.24 -6.55 48.82
CA VAL A 866 2.16 -7.95 48.36
C VAL A 866 0.71 -8.40 48.09
N PRO A 867 -0.28 -8.17 48.98
CA PRO A 867 -1.68 -8.50 48.70
C PRO A 867 -2.24 -7.77 47.47
N VAL A 868 -1.95 -6.46 47.32
CA VAL A 868 -2.38 -5.66 46.18
C VAL A 868 -1.76 -6.17 44.88
N GLY A 869 -0.45 -6.42 44.87
CA GLY A 869 0.26 -6.90 43.68
C GLY A 869 -0.24 -8.26 43.19
N ARG A 870 -0.50 -9.19 44.11
CA ARG A 870 -1.08 -10.52 43.78
C ARG A 870 -2.49 -10.40 43.21
N SER A 871 -3.31 -9.50 43.76
CA SER A 871 -4.67 -9.26 43.28
C SER A 871 -4.67 -8.64 41.87
N LEU A 872 -3.80 -7.65 41.63
CA LEU A 872 -3.62 -7.03 40.30
C LEU A 872 -3.15 -8.04 39.25
N HIS A 873 -2.22 -8.93 39.61
CA HIS A 873 -1.78 -10.01 38.73
C HIS A 873 -2.94 -10.95 38.35
N ALA A 874 -3.76 -11.34 39.32
CA ALA A 874 -4.91 -12.22 39.08
C ALA A 874 -5.93 -11.59 38.11
N ILE A 875 -6.22 -10.29 38.26
CA ILE A 875 -7.14 -9.57 37.37
C ILE A 875 -6.55 -9.47 35.95
N SER A 876 -5.30 -9.03 35.84
CA SER A 876 -4.60 -8.86 34.56
C SER A 876 -4.52 -10.17 33.77
N PHE A 877 -4.17 -11.27 34.43
CA PHE A 877 -4.10 -12.59 33.81
C PHE A 877 -5.47 -13.04 33.28
N ARG A 878 -6.55 -12.89 34.07
CA ARG A 878 -7.90 -13.27 33.66
C ARG A 878 -8.40 -12.48 32.44
N LEU A 879 -8.13 -11.17 32.40
CA LEU A 879 -8.48 -10.32 31.25
C LEU A 879 -7.74 -10.74 29.98
N ARG A 880 -6.44 -11.07 30.11
CA ARG A 880 -5.61 -11.49 28.98
C ARG A 880 -6.07 -12.83 28.40
N ILE A 881 -6.43 -13.80 29.23
CA ILE A 881 -6.99 -15.08 28.76
C ILE A 881 -8.32 -14.87 28.03
N LYS A 882 -9.19 -14.01 28.56
CA LYS A 882 -10.48 -13.67 27.94
C LYS A 882 -10.32 -12.97 26.60
N SER A 883 -9.31 -12.10 26.43
CA SER A 883 -9.06 -11.39 25.16
C SER A 883 -8.56 -12.29 24.03
N ILE A 884 -8.04 -13.49 24.33
CA ILE A 884 -7.53 -14.46 23.33
C ILE A 884 -8.58 -15.58 23.08
N GLY A 885 -9.79 -15.45 23.63
CA GLY A 885 -10.89 -16.41 23.40
C GLY A 885 -10.75 -17.75 24.13
N LEU A 886 -9.85 -17.87 25.11
CA LEU A 886 -9.67 -19.08 25.91
C LEU A 886 -10.52 -19.05 27.19
N ALA A 887 -10.92 -20.22 27.67
CA ALA A 887 -11.60 -20.36 28.96
C ALA A 887 -10.66 -19.98 30.12
N VAL A 888 -11.17 -19.23 31.10
CA VAL A 888 -10.38 -18.75 32.24
C VAL A 888 -10.03 -19.94 33.16
N PRO A 889 -8.74 -20.26 33.40
CA PRO A 889 -8.35 -21.38 34.26
C PRO A 889 -8.69 -21.13 35.73
N SER A 890 -8.92 -22.22 36.49
CA SER A 890 -9.29 -22.16 37.91
C SER A 890 -8.18 -21.67 38.84
N LYS A 891 -6.91 -21.79 38.43
CA LYS A 891 -5.73 -21.32 39.17
C LYS A 891 -4.95 -20.30 38.34
N THR A 892 -4.67 -19.14 38.95
CA THR A 892 -3.76 -18.12 38.41
C THR A 892 -2.31 -18.47 38.77
N PRO A 893 -1.33 -18.26 37.88
CA PRO A 893 0.09 -18.40 38.24
C PRO A 893 0.47 -17.52 39.42
N THR A 894 1.38 -18.00 40.28
CA THR A 894 1.89 -17.25 41.43
C THR A 894 3.01 -16.31 40.99
N VAL A 895 2.95 -15.04 41.38
CA VAL A 895 4.05 -14.06 41.24
C VAL A 895 4.99 -14.12 42.43
N THR A 896 6.27 -13.83 42.20
CA THR A 896 7.23 -13.65 43.29
C THR A 896 6.85 -12.45 44.15
N GLU A 897 7.32 -12.42 45.39
CA GLU A 897 7.03 -11.31 46.29
C GLU A 897 7.55 -9.97 45.75
N GLN A 898 8.74 -9.99 45.14
CA GLN A 898 9.33 -8.82 44.50
C GLN A 898 8.48 -8.32 43.32
N GLN A 899 7.99 -9.22 42.47
CA GLN A 899 7.07 -8.88 41.37
C GLN A 899 5.76 -8.27 41.90
N ALA A 900 5.22 -8.81 42.98
CA ALA A 900 4.00 -8.26 43.60
C ALA A 900 4.25 -6.83 44.13
N ILE A 901 5.40 -6.58 44.78
CA ILE A 901 5.78 -5.26 45.28
C ILE A 901 5.96 -4.26 44.12
N GLU A 902 6.64 -4.66 43.05
CA GLU A 902 6.85 -3.83 41.86
C GLU A 902 5.51 -3.47 41.20
N MET A 903 4.65 -4.46 40.92
CA MET A 903 3.33 -4.25 40.32
C MET A 903 2.45 -3.32 41.16
N ALA A 904 2.42 -3.52 42.48
CA ALA A 904 1.64 -2.68 43.38
C ALA A 904 2.18 -1.24 43.42
N SER A 905 3.50 -1.07 43.48
CA SER A 905 4.13 0.24 43.56
C SER A 905 3.92 1.06 42.30
N GLU A 906 4.06 0.47 41.12
CA GLU A 906 3.80 1.15 39.84
C GLU A 906 2.33 1.56 39.71
N THR A 907 1.41 0.64 40.00
CA THR A 907 -0.03 0.88 39.86
C THR A 907 -0.54 1.94 40.83
N LEU A 908 -0.08 1.95 42.08
CA LEU A 908 -0.47 2.95 43.08
C LEU A 908 0.02 4.35 42.71
N VAL A 909 1.24 4.46 42.17
CA VAL A 909 1.78 5.74 41.71
C VAL A 909 1.04 6.23 40.47
N GLU A 910 0.73 5.36 39.51
CA GLU A 910 -0.08 5.72 38.34
C GLU A 910 -1.46 6.23 38.76
N ALA A 911 -2.13 5.56 39.69
CA ALA A 911 -3.41 5.99 40.24
C ALA A 911 -3.31 7.36 40.94
N LEU A 912 -2.23 7.62 41.69
CA LEU A 912 -1.99 8.89 42.35
C LEU A 912 -1.75 10.04 41.35
N ILE A 913 -0.94 9.80 40.30
CA ILE A 913 -0.69 10.78 39.24
C ILE A 913 -1.99 11.09 38.51
N TYR A 914 -2.82 10.07 38.22
CA TYR A 914 -4.13 10.26 37.62
C TYR A 914 -5.04 11.11 38.49
N LEU A 915 -5.13 10.81 39.79
CA LEU A 915 -5.94 11.56 40.74
C LEU A 915 -5.47 13.02 40.83
N LEU A 916 -4.16 13.25 40.97
CA LEU A 916 -3.57 14.59 40.99
C LEU A 916 -3.83 15.35 39.70
N THR A 917 -3.75 14.70 38.54
CA THR A 917 -4.05 15.33 37.24
C THR A 917 -5.51 15.74 37.16
N VAL A 918 -6.44 14.88 37.61
CA VAL A 918 -7.87 15.21 37.67
C VAL A 918 -8.14 16.36 38.63
N VAL A 919 -7.50 16.36 39.81
CA VAL A 919 -7.60 17.46 40.78
C VAL A 919 -6.99 18.75 40.23
N LEU A 920 -5.88 18.68 39.50
CA LEU A 920 -5.24 19.86 38.91
C LEU A 920 -6.10 20.43 37.79
N ILE A 921 -6.68 19.57 36.94
CA ILE A 921 -7.65 19.98 35.91
C ILE A 921 -8.86 20.62 36.58
N TYR A 922 -9.40 20.02 37.64
CA TYR A 922 -10.52 20.57 38.40
C TYR A 922 -10.17 21.90 39.10
N ALA A 923 -8.96 22.03 39.65
CA ALA A 923 -8.48 23.23 40.30
C ALA A 923 -8.24 24.36 39.29
N ILE A 924 -7.60 24.08 38.15
CA ILE A 924 -7.44 25.02 37.03
C ILE A 924 -8.81 25.47 36.51
N TYR A 925 -9.77 24.54 36.42
CA TYR A 925 -11.14 24.83 36.02
C TYR A 925 -11.88 25.72 37.05
N ARG A 926 -11.55 25.59 38.34
CA ARG A 926 -12.17 26.37 39.43
C ARG A 926 -11.48 27.71 39.70
N SER A 927 -10.20 27.88 39.35
CA SER A 927 -9.39 29.04 39.74
C SER A 927 -9.27 30.16 38.70
N ASN A 928 -9.83 30.01 37.48
CA ASN A 928 -9.75 31.03 36.43
C ASN A 928 -11.11 31.26 35.74
N PRO A 929 -12.00 32.10 36.32
CA PRO A 929 -13.36 32.28 35.81
C PRO A 929 -13.49 33.16 34.55
N GLU A 930 -12.47 33.88 34.07
CA GLU A 930 -12.69 35.00 33.12
C GLU A 930 -11.89 35.02 31.80
N LYS A 931 -11.07 34.03 31.43
CA LYS A 931 -10.37 34.08 30.11
C LYS A 931 -10.24 32.72 29.43
N ALA A 932 -11.35 32.20 28.88
CA ALA A 932 -11.36 31.20 27.80
C ALA A 932 -12.77 30.98 27.21
N LYS A 933 -13.16 31.78 26.20
CA LYS A 933 -14.34 31.62 25.30
C LYS A 933 -15.68 31.24 25.97
N ALA A 934 -16.28 32.17 26.70
CA ALA A 934 -17.56 31.96 27.40
C ALA A 934 -18.74 31.60 26.46
N SER A 935 -18.82 32.13 25.23
CA SER A 935 -19.96 31.84 24.35
C SER A 935 -19.93 30.44 23.72
N ASP A 936 -18.74 29.91 23.38
CA ASP A 936 -18.61 28.59 22.75
C ASP A 936 -18.70 27.47 23.79
N VAL A 937 -18.20 27.72 25.01
CA VAL A 937 -18.29 26.76 26.12
C VAL A 937 -19.70 26.72 26.69
N GLU A 938 -20.41 27.85 26.85
CA GLU A 938 -21.84 27.82 27.24
C GLU A 938 -22.70 27.12 26.20
N LYS A 939 -22.45 27.35 24.90
CA LYS A 939 -23.15 26.63 23.84
C LYS A 939 -22.89 25.12 23.92
N TYR A 940 -21.63 24.72 24.12
CA TYR A 940 -21.26 23.31 24.24
C TYR A 940 -21.77 22.66 25.54
N ILE A 941 -21.81 23.39 26.65
CA ILE A 941 -22.40 22.93 27.91
C ILE A 941 -23.90 22.75 27.73
N LYS A 942 -24.60 23.76 27.21
CA LYS A 942 -26.05 23.70 26.96
C LYS A 942 -26.44 22.58 25.99
N GLU A 943 -25.68 22.40 24.91
CA GLU A 943 -25.88 21.27 23.98
C GLU A 943 -25.65 19.91 24.64
N ASN A 944 -24.70 19.79 25.58
CA ASN A 944 -24.48 18.54 26.31
C ASN A 944 -25.48 18.33 27.45
N GLU A 945 -25.91 19.38 28.14
CA GLU A 945 -27.00 19.33 29.12
C GLU A 945 -28.30 18.88 28.45
N ASP A 946 -28.64 19.44 27.27
CA ASP A 946 -29.78 19.00 26.47
C ASP A 946 -29.64 17.54 25.98
N ARG A 947 -28.42 17.06 25.74
CA ARG A 947 -28.16 15.66 25.38
C ARG A 947 -28.26 14.73 26.60
N ILE A 948 -27.76 15.15 27.75
CA ILE A 948 -27.83 14.40 29.01
C ILE A 948 -29.30 14.31 29.44
N ALA A 949 -30.05 15.41 29.42
CA ALA A 949 -31.49 15.42 29.74
C ALA A 949 -32.28 14.45 28.84
N ARG A 950 -32.01 14.44 27.52
CA ARG A 950 -32.61 13.48 26.58
C ARG A 950 -32.19 12.02 26.85
N PHE A 951 -30.96 11.81 27.32
CA PHE A 951 -30.51 10.48 27.72
C PHE A 951 -31.13 10.02 29.04
N GLU A 952 -31.26 10.90 30.03
CA GLU A 952 -31.93 10.62 31.30
C GLU A 952 -33.42 10.33 31.11
N GLU A 953 -34.09 11.05 30.20
CA GLU A 953 -35.48 10.79 29.81
C GLU A 953 -35.62 9.40 29.17
N LYS A 954 -34.74 9.06 28.21
CA LYS A 954 -34.70 7.70 27.63
C LYS A 954 -34.38 6.63 28.66
N LEU A 955 -33.50 6.91 29.63
CA LEU A 955 -33.16 5.97 30.69
C LEU A 955 -34.37 5.75 31.62
N LYS A 956 -35.11 6.81 31.97
CA LYS A 956 -36.37 6.71 32.72
C LYS A 956 -37.43 5.92 31.97
N GLU A 957 -37.59 6.15 30.67
CA GLU A 957 -38.51 5.35 29.84
C GLU A 957 -38.11 3.87 29.83
N GLN A 958 -36.81 3.56 29.75
CA GLN A 958 -36.32 2.18 29.83
C GLN A 958 -36.49 1.56 31.22
N ASP A 959 -36.26 2.32 32.30
CA ASP A 959 -36.49 1.85 33.67
C ASP A 959 -37.98 1.63 33.95
N GLU A 960 -38.87 2.50 33.47
CA GLU A 960 -40.31 2.28 33.53
C GLU A 960 -40.74 1.05 32.74
N LEU A 961 -40.15 0.83 31.56
CA LEU A 961 -40.39 -0.35 30.76
C LEU A 961 -39.90 -1.61 31.49
N ALA A 962 -38.72 -1.57 32.08
CA ALA A 962 -38.17 -2.67 32.88
C ALA A 962 -39.04 -2.97 34.09
N LEU A 963 -39.52 -1.95 34.82
CA LEU A 963 -40.46 -2.11 35.94
C LEU A 963 -41.80 -2.69 35.48
N LYS A 964 -42.35 -2.26 34.34
CA LYS A 964 -43.56 -2.84 33.75
C LYS A 964 -43.34 -4.30 33.37
N ILE A 965 -42.20 -4.65 32.78
CA ILE A 965 -41.82 -6.04 32.46
C ILE A 965 -41.70 -6.88 33.74
N VAL A 966 -41.00 -6.39 34.77
CA VAL A 966 -40.85 -7.08 36.06
C VAL A 966 -42.20 -7.26 36.77
N LYS A 967 -43.08 -6.25 36.70
CA LYS A 967 -44.45 -6.33 37.23
C LYS A 967 -45.26 -7.41 36.51
N ILE A 968 -45.18 -7.49 35.18
CA ILE A 968 -45.82 -8.55 34.39
C ILE A 968 -45.26 -9.93 34.77
N ILE A 969 -43.94 -10.06 34.95
CA ILE A 969 -43.30 -11.31 35.36
C ILE A 969 -43.79 -11.75 36.75
N ARG A 970 -43.91 -10.82 37.71
CA ARG A 970 -44.43 -11.09 39.06
C ARG A 970 -45.93 -11.40 39.08
N GLU A 971 -46.76 -10.62 38.39
CA GLU A 971 -48.21 -10.81 38.35
C GLU A 971 -48.60 -12.14 37.69
N LYS A 972 -47.80 -12.63 36.74
CA LYS A 972 -48.04 -13.90 36.06
C LYS A 972 -47.44 -15.13 36.73
N GLN A 973 -46.85 -15.01 37.93
CA GLN A 973 -46.22 -16.11 38.66
C GLN A 973 -45.31 -16.97 37.74
N LEU A 974 -44.47 -16.31 36.94
CA LEU A 974 -43.45 -17.01 36.14
C LEU A 974 -42.34 -17.47 37.08
N ASP A 975 -42.60 -18.56 37.81
CA ASP A 975 -41.67 -19.17 38.75
C ASP A 975 -40.51 -19.84 37.98
N ASP A 976 -39.27 -19.50 38.37
CA ASP A 976 -38.00 -19.88 37.75
C ASP A 976 -37.80 -21.41 37.64
N LYS A 977 -38.64 -22.20 38.32
CA LYS A 977 -38.52 -23.66 38.38
C LYS A 977 -39.18 -24.42 37.23
N ASN A 978 -40.06 -23.82 36.42
CA ASN A 978 -40.74 -24.56 35.34
C ASN A 978 -40.38 -24.11 33.92
N ILE A 979 -39.71 -22.97 33.73
CA ILE A 979 -39.46 -22.40 32.38
C ILE A 979 -38.22 -23.01 31.69
N LEU A 980 -37.40 -23.77 32.42
CA LEU A 980 -36.13 -24.32 31.92
C LEU A 980 -36.22 -25.78 31.43
N ALA A 981 -37.39 -26.43 31.46
CA ALA A 981 -37.49 -27.87 31.25
C ALA A 981 -37.82 -28.34 29.81
N GLU A 982 -38.37 -27.49 28.92
CA GLU A 982 -38.71 -27.93 27.55
C GLU A 982 -38.31 -26.89 26.49
N LYS A 983 -37.43 -27.28 25.56
CA LYS A 983 -36.97 -26.46 24.43
C LYS A 983 -38.11 -25.85 23.59
N GLY A 984 -39.32 -26.42 23.63
CA GLY A 984 -40.51 -25.92 22.95
C GLY A 984 -41.16 -24.69 23.58
N GLN A 985 -41.19 -24.59 24.92
CA GLN A 985 -41.87 -23.48 25.62
C GLN A 985 -41.07 -22.17 25.57
N LYS A 986 -39.74 -22.23 25.47
CA LYS A 986 -38.88 -21.03 25.30
C LYS A 986 -39.18 -20.28 24.00
N GLY A 987 -39.50 -21.01 22.92
CA GLY A 987 -39.88 -20.41 21.64
C GLY A 987 -41.23 -19.68 21.70
N GLN A 988 -42.23 -20.28 22.37
CA GLN A 988 -43.52 -19.64 22.57
C GLN A 988 -43.43 -18.40 23.47
N LEU A 989 -42.61 -18.44 24.52
CA LEU A 989 -42.38 -17.28 25.39
C LEU A 989 -41.71 -16.13 24.63
N LEU A 990 -40.68 -16.41 23.83
CA LEU A 990 -40.01 -15.40 22.99
C LEU A 990 -40.96 -14.83 21.92
N SER A 991 -41.81 -15.68 21.33
CA SER A 991 -42.85 -15.22 20.39
C SER A 991 -43.87 -14.32 21.08
N PHE A 992 -44.35 -14.71 22.27
CA PHE A 992 -45.31 -13.93 23.04
C PHE A 992 -44.73 -12.58 23.46
N ILE A 993 -43.47 -12.54 23.94
CA ILE A 993 -42.76 -11.31 24.25
C ILE A 993 -42.59 -10.46 22.98
N GLY A 994 -42.15 -11.06 21.87
CA GLY A 994 -41.98 -10.37 20.59
C GLY A 994 -43.27 -9.77 20.03
N ASP A 995 -44.40 -10.49 20.13
CA ASP A 995 -45.69 -10.00 19.65
C ASP A 995 -46.30 -8.96 20.60
N LYS A 996 -46.09 -9.09 21.92
CA LYS A 996 -46.48 -8.03 22.86
C LYS A 996 -45.62 -6.77 22.67
N MET A 997 -44.32 -6.91 22.42
CA MET A 997 -43.44 -5.78 22.09
C MET A 997 -43.87 -5.09 20.79
N LYS A 998 -44.33 -5.84 19.78
CA LYS A 998 -44.94 -5.24 18.57
C LYS A 998 -46.20 -4.43 18.87
N THR A 999 -47.07 -4.90 19.76
CA THR A 999 -48.27 -4.13 20.15
C THR A 999 -47.98 -2.94 21.05
N LEU A 1000 -46.91 -2.99 21.87
CA LEU A 1000 -46.51 -1.90 22.75
C LEU A 1000 -45.72 -0.81 22.02
N LEU A 1001 -45.17 -1.09 20.84
CA LEU A 1001 -44.34 -0.18 20.04
C LEU A 1001 -44.79 -0.16 18.57
N PRO A 1002 -45.96 0.43 18.24
CA PRO A 1002 -46.32 0.68 16.85
C PRO A 1002 -45.41 1.76 16.26
N GLY A 1003 -44.72 1.45 15.15
CA GLY A 1003 -44.04 2.46 14.33
C GLY A 1003 -42.53 2.65 14.54
N GLN A 1004 -41.84 1.77 15.28
CA GLN A 1004 -40.36 1.83 15.38
C GLN A 1004 -39.66 0.79 14.50
N ASP A 1005 -38.70 1.28 13.71
CA ASP A 1005 -37.82 0.57 12.79
C ASP A 1005 -36.98 -0.51 13.50
N LYS A 1006 -36.54 -1.53 12.76
CA LYS A 1006 -35.71 -2.67 13.22
C LYS A 1006 -34.45 -2.25 13.98
N THR A 1007 -34.00 -1.01 13.82
CA THR A 1007 -32.82 -0.44 14.47
C THR A 1007 -33.11 0.04 15.92
N SER A 1008 -34.38 0.25 16.25
CA SER A 1008 -34.86 0.61 17.59
C SER A 1008 -35.34 -0.60 18.41
N ARG A 1009 -35.63 -1.72 17.73
CA ARG A 1009 -35.89 -3.04 18.35
C ARG A 1009 -34.59 -3.70 18.78
#